data_AF-S7T9Q4-F1
#
_entry.id   AF-S7T9Q4-F1
#
_cell.length_a   1.000
_cell.length_b   1.000
_cell.length_c   1.000
_cell.angle_alpha   90.00
_cell.angle_beta   90.00
_cell.angle_gamma   90.00
#
_symmetry.space_group_name_H-M   'P 1'
#
loop_
_entity.id
_entity.type
_entity.pdbx_description
1 polymer ?
#
loop_
_entity_poly.entity_id
_entity_poly.type
_entity_poly.pdbx_seq_one_letter_code
_entity_poly.pdbx_strand_id
1 'polypeptide(L)'
;MSIEIEMNELLDRFRSSADGLFAVYGRYSESFEGGIYICAIAKPTKRMRATLSADRELLLVASSFTDQQQRTIKFIKREIEKAEGRYEKTIAIVIHKDPSGNQKLRNWGRDLGIAILPIYGNTAPSESKDLEKYLCYELYSHDPFDVTGPVSDDSNFFGRRDEAIDLARKLQKGQIRSCLGIRKVGKTSIINRVIHEIKRSYECNCLMVDCSRDDVWELNAARLLNSINGSVEAMIQGYLGYISIMPIIDSIDIKLARDKLQKSILSCKNPVILIFDEIDYITPGSPTNPEWSTEFNILWRNLRSIYQECDRHRSTMSILIGGVSTHWFCVETINNIENAALSFIPEEYLSPMPERATIAMLKRLGKVAGLHFEESALSAIALATGNMPYWARKCGSYIHRQILTNDRPCKVDLNRVRPLIDSFVMEEGSAIAEVALCHLFRVNPDLKNAAAKCSKGLSDSVSEPLKRRLRRYGVLDHKGDLSGQMISHTFCSLQLEECKIMRDTSEEHQKLNLGLNEWAEEIASLSKRRNIIESRLRNIALNFLRFDSLNSGRQHEVKDRIIKVLSKTQQPEVQHLSAEEAMGKLTWKNLSELIAREWPLFERLFGDKSEFKKNADIINDRFDAHAKPADQADIALYRRSLSFIEERISKIY
;
A
#
# COMPACT_ATOMS: atom_id res chain seq x y z
N MET A 1 -48.26 -7.49 -0.95
CA MET A 1 -47.84 -6.64 0.19
C MET A 1 -47.18 -5.40 -0.41
N SER A 2 -47.53 -4.18 -0.02
CA SER A 2 -46.86 -2.98 -0.57
C SER A 2 -45.36 -3.06 -0.26
N ILE A 3 -44.50 -2.67 -1.21
CA ILE A 3 -43.04 -2.65 -1.05
C ILE A 3 -42.64 -1.87 0.22
N GLU A 4 -43.39 -0.81 0.56
CA GLU A 4 -43.16 -0.06 1.79
C GLU A 4 -43.50 -0.85 3.06
N ILE A 5 -44.56 -1.65 3.05
CA ILE A 5 -44.94 -2.49 4.21
C ILE A 5 -43.82 -3.49 4.49
N GLU A 6 -43.32 -4.13 3.44
CA GLU A 6 -42.23 -5.10 3.52
C GLU A 6 -40.92 -4.50 4.05
N MET A 7 -40.56 -3.29 3.62
CA MET A 7 -39.38 -2.58 4.13
C MET A 7 -39.57 -2.08 5.57
N ASN A 8 -40.79 -1.70 5.95
CA ASN A 8 -41.12 -1.37 7.34
C ASN A 8 -40.95 -2.59 8.25
N GLU A 9 -41.44 -3.76 7.83
CA GLU A 9 -41.26 -5.02 8.57
C GLU A 9 -39.78 -5.39 8.76
N LEU A 10 -38.92 -5.13 7.76
CA LEU A 10 -37.48 -5.31 7.90
C LEU A 10 -36.89 -4.40 8.99
N LEU A 11 -37.28 -3.13 9.00
CA LEU A 11 -36.83 -2.18 10.01
C LEU A 11 -37.37 -2.49 11.40
N ASP A 12 -38.62 -2.96 11.50
CA ASP A 12 -39.21 -3.33 12.78
C ASP A 12 -38.54 -4.56 13.39
N ARG A 13 -38.20 -5.55 12.55
CA ARG A 13 -37.37 -6.69 12.97
C ARG A 13 -35.99 -6.25 13.47
N PHE A 14 -35.30 -5.38 12.73
CA PHE A 14 -34.03 -4.83 13.19
C PHE A 14 -34.19 -4.03 14.48
N ARG A 15 -35.23 -3.21 14.61
CA ARG A 15 -35.47 -2.42 15.82
C ARG A 15 -35.66 -3.32 17.04
N SER A 16 -36.36 -4.45 16.88
CA SER A 16 -36.54 -5.43 17.95
C SER A 16 -35.22 -6.09 18.35
N SER A 17 -34.39 -6.50 17.38
CA SER A 17 -33.09 -7.12 17.71
C SER A 17 -32.02 -6.11 18.12
N ALA A 18 -32.17 -4.84 17.76
CA ALA A 18 -31.27 -3.74 18.14
C ALA A 18 -31.55 -3.16 19.53
N ASP A 19 -32.54 -3.69 20.26
CA ASP A 19 -32.87 -3.20 21.60
C ASP A 19 -31.66 -3.30 22.55
N GLY A 20 -31.43 -2.23 23.31
CA GLY A 20 -30.23 -2.08 24.15
C GLY A 20 -28.92 -1.81 23.40
N LEU A 21 -28.88 -1.90 22.06
CA LEU A 21 -27.71 -1.56 21.23
C LEU A 21 -27.83 -0.17 20.60
N PHE A 22 -29.00 0.15 20.05
CA PHE A 22 -29.29 1.42 19.38
C PHE A 22 -30.65 1.98 19.80
N ALA A 23 -30.75 3.29 19.94
CA ALA A 23 -32.03 3.98 19.91
C ALA A 23 -32.38 4.31 18.45
N VAL A 24 -33.41 3.66 17.90
CA VAL A 24 -33.84 3.82 16.50
C VAL A 24 -35.05 4.75 16.41
N TYR A 25 -34.96 5.81 15.61
CA TYR A 25 -36.03 6.81 15.42
C TYR A 25 -35.96 7.49 14.04
N GLY A 26 -36.87 8.44 13.79
CA GLY A 26 -36.84 9.30 12.60
C GLY A 26 -36.99 8.51 11.30
N ARG A 27 -38.04 7.68 11.21
CA ARG A 27 -38.31 6.87 10.01
C ARG A 27 -38.87 7.75 8.88
N TYR A 28 -38.34 7.60 7.66
CA TYR A 28 -38.82 8.29 6.47
C TYR A 28 -38.61 7.45 5.20
N SER A 29 -39.38 7.72 4.14
CA SER A 29 -39.25 7.10 2.83
C SER A 29 -38.61 8.10 1.86
N GLU A 30 -37.71 7.65 0.99
CA GLU A 30 -37.08 8.49 -0.02
C GLU A 30 -36.89 7.73 -1.33
N SER A 31 -37.09 8.42 -2.45
CA SER A 31 -36.96 7.87 -3.80
C SER A 31 -35.67 8.33 -4.47
N PHE A 32 -34.86 7.39 -4.95
CA PHE A 32 -33.61 7.69 -5.63
C PHE A 32 -33.35 6.76 -6.80
N GLU A 33 -33.06 7.33 -7.98
CA GLU A 33 -32.75 6.61 -9.23
C GLU A 33 -33.74 5.46 -9.53
N GLY A 34 -35.04 5.77 -9.42
CA GLY A 34 -36.13 4.82 -9.67
C GLY A 34 -36.33 3.74 -8.59
N GLY A 35 -35.62 3.85 -7.47
CA GLY A 35 -35.75 3.00 -6.30
C GLY A 35 -36.44 3.70 -5.12
N ILE A 36 -37.08 2.92 -4.24
CA ILE A 36 -37.66 3.41 -2.98
C ILE A 36 -36.87 2.80 -1.82
N TYR A 37 -36.48 3.63 -0.86
CA TYR A 37 -35.74 3.24 0.34
C TYR A 37 -36.50 3.70 1.58
N ILE A 38 -36.52 2.89 2.64
CA ILE A 38 -36.96 3.36 3.95
C ILE A 38 -35.73 3.58 4.82
N CYS A 39 -35.59 4.79 5.33
CA CYS A 39 -34.51 5.20 6.19
C CYS A 39 -34.97 5.32 7.64
N ALA A 40 -34.04 5.12 8.56
CA ALA A 40 -34.18 5.46 9.96
C ALA A 40 -32.81 5.87 10.52
N ILE A 41 -32.82 6.44 11.72
CA ILE A 41 -31.63 6.91 12.42
C ILE A 41 -31.36 5.96 13.58
N ALA A 42 -30.16 5.38 13.62
CA ALA A 42 -29.73 4.49 14.69
C ALA A 42 -28.68 5.21 15.57
N LYS A 43 -29.07 5.62 16.77
CA LYS A 43 -28.17 6.25 17.74
C LYS A 43 -27.53 5.18 18.63
N PRO A 44 -26.20 4.94 18.54
CA PRO A 44 -25.53 3.90 19.31
C PRO A 44 -25.51 4.20 20.82
N THR A 45 -25.68 3.15 21.64
CA THR A 45 -25.46 3.23 23.10
C THR A 45 -24.00 3.51 23.44
N LYS A 46 -23.68 3.86 24.69
CA LYS A 46 -22.28 4.09 25.12
C LYS A 46 -21.37 2.90 24.81
N ARG A 47 -21.90 1.68 24.96
CA ARG A 47 -21.21 0.44 24.59
C ARG A 47 -20.96 0.36 23.09
N MET A 48 -22.01 0.51 22.27
CA MET A 48 -21.86 0.44 20.81
C MET A 48 -20.99 1.56 20.23
N ARG A 49 -20.97 2.76 20.83
CA ARG A 49 -20.03 3.82 20.42
C ARG A 49 -18.57 3.42 20.58
N ALA A 50 -18.26 2.72 21.68
CA ALA A 50 -16.91 2.21 21.91
C ALA A 50 -16.56 1.11 20.89
N THR A 51 -17.47 0.17 20.66
CA THR A 51 -17.32 -0.96 19.74
C THR A 51 -17.17 -0.53 18.28
N LEU A 52 -18.07 0.34 17.81
CA LEU A 52 -18.12 0.81 16.42
C LEU A 52 -17.13 1.95 16.14
N SER A 53 -16.55 2.54 17.17
CA SER A 53 -15.76 3.78 17.06
C SER A 53 -16.50 4.93 16.37
N ALA A 54 -17.82 4.96 16.48
CA ALA A 54 -18.71 5.98 15.92
C ALA A 54 -19.39 6.74 17.05
N ASP A 55 -19.15 8.05 17.14
CA ASP A 55 -19.77 8.92 18.16
C ASP A 55 -21.07 9.57 17.67
N ARG A 56 -21.27 9.58 16.34
CA ARG A 56 -22.43 10.17 15.68
C ARG A 56 -23.54 9.15 15.44
N GLU A 57 -24.69 9.64 15.02
CA GLU A 57 -25.84 8.81 14.63
C GLU A 57 -25.51 8.05 13.32
N LEU A 58 -25.96 6.80 13.21
CA LEU A 58 -25.78 6.00 12.00
C LEU A 58 -27.03 6.07 11.12
N LEU A 59 -26.82 6.17 9.81
CA LEU A 59 -27.88 5.99 8.85
C LEU A 59 -28.23 4.50 8.73
N LEU A 60 -29.49 4.16 8.93
CA LEU A 60 -30.06 2.84 8.71
C LEU A 60 -30.94 2.87 7.46
N VAL A 61 -30.64 2.03 6.48
CA VAL A 61 -31.39 1.95 5.22
C VAL A 61 -31.96 0.55 5.04
N ALA A 62 -33.27 0.45 4.80
CA ALA A 62 -33.91 -0.77 4.34
C ALA A 62 -34.21 -0.70 2.86
N SER A 63 -33.93 -1.81 2.16
CA SER A 63 -34.12 -1.97 0.72
C SER A 63 -34.79 -3.30 0.41
N SER A 64 -35.86 -3.28 -0.38
CA SER A 64 -36.57 -4.47 -0.85
C SER A 64 -35.98 -5.12 -2.10
N PHE A 65 -34.97 -4.51 -2.77
CA PHE A 65 -34.41 -5.09 -3.99
C PHE A 65 -33.91 -6.53 -3.77
N THR A 66 -34.38 -7.41 -4.65
CA THR A 66 -33.95 -8.81 -4.76
C THR A 66 -32.54 -8.94 -5.34
N ASP A 67 -32.08 -7.92 -6.06
CA ASP A 67 -30.72 -7.75 -6.57
C ASP A 67 -30.23 -6.33 -6.26
N GLN A 68 -29.22 -6.20 -5.40
CA GLN A 68 -28.66 -4.90 -5.03
C GLN A 68 -27.83 -4.34 -6.18
N GLN A 69 -27.84 -3.01 -6.30
CA GLN A 69 -27.07 -2.28 -7.31
C GLN A 69 -26.27 -1.14 -6.65
N GLN A 70 -25.25 -0.62 -7.34
CA GLN A 70 -24.40 0.47 -6.84
C GLN A 70 -25.17 1.73 -6.43
N ARG A 71 -26.37 1.95 -7.00
CA ARG A 71 -27.27 3.07 -6.64
C ARG A 71 -27.60 3.13 -5.15
N THR A 72 -27.65 1.99 -4.45
CA THR A 72 -27.92 1.94 -3.00
C THR A 72 -26.81 2.67 -2.22
N ILE A 73 -25.55 2.52 -2.63
CA ILE A 73 -24.43 3.19 -1.94
C ILE A 73 -24.35 4.68 -2.32
N LYS A 74 -24.65 5.03 -3.58
CA LYS A 74 -24.78 6.45 -3.99
C LYS A 74 -25.87 7.17 -3.19
N PHE A 75 -27.01 6.51 -2.99
CA PHE A 75 -28.09 7.00 -2.14
C PHE A 75 -27.60 7.25 -0.70
N ILE A 76 -26.98 6.25 -0.07
CA ILE A 76 -26.44 6.35 1.30
C ILE A 76 -25.48 7.53 1.43
N LYS A 77 -24.53 7.67 0.49
CA LYS A 77 -23.58 8.78 0.49
C LYS A 77 -24.28 10.14 0.41
N ARG A 78 -25.25 10.29 -0.48
CA ARG A 78 -26.04 11.51 -0.63
C ARG A 78 -26.78 11.85 0.66
N GLU A 79 -27.40 10.87 1.32
CA GLU A 79 -28.13 11.09 2.58
C GLU A 79 -27.21 11.48 3.74
N ILE A 80 -26.01 10.87 3.82
CA ILE A 80 -24.97 11.25 4.80
C ILE A 80 -24.49 12.69 4.56
N GLU A 81 -24.28 13.08 3.30
CA GLU A 81 -23.86 14.44 2.92
C GLU A 81 -24.95 15.48 3.22
N LYS A 82 -26.21 15.18 2.87
CA LYS A 82 -27.39 16.02 3.18
C LYS A 82 -27.56 16.27 4.68
N ALA A 83 -27.11 15.35 5.54
CA ALA A 83 -27.24 15.48 6.99
C ALA A 83 -26.23 16.46 7.62
N GLU A 84 -25.40 17.16 6.82
CA GLU A 84 -24.48 18.23 7.24
C GLU A 84 -23.60 17.85 8.45
N GLY A 85 -23.16 16.59 8.48
CA GLY A 85 -22.29 16.07 9.54
C GLY A 85 -23.01 15.61 10.81
N ARG A 86 -24.34 15.56 10.84
CA ARG A 86 -25.10 14.89 11.90
C ARG A 86 -24.82 13.39 11.95
N TYR A 87 -24.73 12.75 10.79
CA TYR A 87 -24.48 11.32 10.67
C TYR A 87 -22.98 10.99 10.70
N GLU A 88 -22.67 9.77 11.11
CA GLU A 88 -21.35 9.18 10.94
C GLU A 88 -21.05 9.04 9.45
N LYS A 89 -19.88 9.49 9.03
CA LYS A 89 -19.56 9.61 7.60
C LYS A 89 -19.05 8.31 7.00
N THR A 90 -18.54 7.42 7.85
CA THR A 90 -17.78 6.24 7.43
C THR A 90 -18.51 4.94 7.69
N ILE A 91 -19.70 4.94 8.29
CA ILE A 91 -20.44 3.73 8.64
C ILE A 91 -21.93 3.92 8.37
N ALA A 92 -22.56 2.94 7.72
CA ALA A 92 -24.01 2.85 7.57
C ALA A 92 -24.48 1.39 7.71
N ILE A 93 -25.72 1.20 8.16
CA ILE A 93 -26.35 -0.13 8.28
C ILE A 93 -27.35 -0.29 7.14
N VAL A 94 -27.30 -1.42 6.44
CA VAL A 94 -28.21 -1.70 5.32
C VAL A 94 -28.92 -3.03 5.51
N ILE A 95 -30.24 -3.02 5.62
CA ILE A 95 -31.05 -4.23 5.67
C ILE A 95 -31.61 -4.50 4.28
N HIS A 96 -31.37 -5.68 3.71
CA HIS A 96 -31.74 -5.99 2.33
C HIS A 96 -32.30 -7.40 2.11
N LYS A 97 -32.81 -7.66 0.91
CA LYS A 97 -33.36 -8.97 0.48
C LYS A 97 -32.58 -9.72 -0.61
N ASP A 98 -31.48 -9.15 -1.10
CA ASP A 98 -30.57 -9.85 -2.03
C ASP A 98 -29.72 -10.91 -1.30
N PRO A 99 -29.80 -12.21 -1.62
CA PRO A 99 -28.96 -13.26 -1.01
C PRO A 99 -27.44 -13.03 -1.17
N SER A 100 -27.03 -12.33 -2.23
CA SER A 100 -25.65 -11.94 -2.52
C SER A 100 -25.31 -10.50 -2.09
N GLY A 101 -26.30 -9.78 -1.54
CA GLY A 101 -26.23 -8.35 -1.25
C GLY A 101 -25.16 -7.99 -0.23
N ASN A 102 -24.91 -8.85 0.78
CA ASN A 102 -23.86 -8.61 1.78
C ASN A 102 -22.50 -8.36 1.11
N GLN A 103 -22.13 -9.20 0.13
CA GLN A 103 -20.83 -9.05 -0.53
C GLN A 103 -20.79 -7.81 -1.43
N LYS A 104 -21.85 -7.59 -2.22
CA LYS A 104 -21.95 -6.46 -3.15
C LYS A 104 -21.88 -5.12 -2.43
N LEU A 105 -22.73 -4.93 -1.42
CA LEU A 105 -22.83 -3.69 -0.66
C LEU A 105 -21.52 -3.37 0.09
N ARG A 106 -20.83 -4.38 0.62
CA ARG A 106 -19.50 -4.22 1.24
C ARG A 106 -18.46 -3.73 0.25
N ASN A 107 -18.38 -4.34 -0.92
CA ASN A 107 -17.42 -3.98 -1.96
C ASN A 107 -17.66 -2.54 -2.44
N TRP A 108 -18.89 -2.21 -2.83
CA TRP A 108 -19.21 -0.86 -3.32
C TRP A 108 -19.14 0.22 -2.24
N GLY A 109 -19.47 -0.12 -1.00
CA GLY A 109 -19.27 0.75 0.15
C GLY A 109 -17.81 1.14 0.32
N ARG A 110 -16.92 0.14 0.26
CA ARG A 110 -15.46 0.33 0.36
C ARG A 110 -14.93 1.26 -0.73
N ASP A 111 -15.39 1.10 -1.97
CA ASP A 111 -14.99 1.95 -3.10
C ASP A 111 -15.33 3.44 -2.86
N LEU A 112 -16.36 3.72 -2.06
CA LEU A 112 -16.82 5.07 -1.71
C LEU A 112 -16.41 5.52 -0.29
N GLY A 113 -15.57 4.74 0.40
CA GLY A 113 -15.05 5.07 1.73
C GLY A 113 -16.06 4.91 2.88
N ILE A 114 -17.12 4.13 2.68
CA ILE A 114 -18.18 3.89 3.67
C ILE A 114 -18.20 2.39 4.03
N ALA A 115 -17.95 2.07 5.30
CA ALA A 115 -18.14 0.72 5.82
C ALA A 115 -19.64 0.42 5.93
N ILE A 116 -20.15 -0.39 5.00
CA ILE A 116 -21.52 -0.86 5.05
C ILE A 116 -21.57 -2.10 5.95
N LEU A 117 -22.48 -2.07 6.92
CA LEU A 117 -22.85 -3.21 7.76
C LEU A 117 -24.15 -3.81 7.19
N PRO A 118 -24.06 -4.71 6.18
CA PRO A 118 -25.23 -5.27 5.54
C PRO A 118 -25.87 -6.32 6.45
N ILE A 119 -27.19 -6.40 6.45
CA ILE A 119 -27.96 -7.41 7.16
C ILE A 119 -28.93 -8.02 6.15
N TYR A 120 -28.71 -9.28 5.83
CA TYR A 120 -29.65 -10.02 5.00
C TYR A 120 -30.92 -10.32 5.80
N GLY A 121 -32.04 -9.68 5.41
CA GLY A 121 -33.28 -9.65 6.18
C GLY A 121 -33.91 -11.02 6.47
N ASN A 122 -33.57 -12.05 5.69
CA ASN A 122 -34.09 -13.41 5.89
C ASN A 122 -33.28 -14.19 6.94
N THR A 123 -32.02 -13.83 7.16
CA THR A 123 -31.13 -14.45 8.16
C THR A 123 -30.67 -13.43 9.20
N ALA A 124 -31.44 -12.36 9.38
CA ALA A 124 -31.12 -11.30 10.31
C ALA A 124 -31.17 -11.84 11.74
N PRO A 125 -30.16 -11.54 12.59
CA PRO A 125 -30.19 -11.96 13.98
C PRO A 125 -31.44 -11.42 14.71
N SER A 126 -32.11 -12.30 15.46
CA SER A 126 -33.34 -11.98 16.21
C SER A 126 -33.05 -11.45 17.62
N GLU A 127 -31.90 -11.81 18.20
CA GLU A 127 -31.48 -11.37 19.53
C GLU A 127 -30.41 -10.28 19.46
N SER A 128 -30.39 -9.39 20.45
CA SER A 128 -29.42 -8.29 20.53
C SER A 128 -27.98 -8.77 20.66
N LYS A 129 -27.72 -9.83 21.43
CA LYS A 129 -26.36 -10.38 21.54
C LYS A 129 -25.84 -10.90 20.21
N ASP A 130 -26.69 -11.54 19.41
CA ASP A 130 -26.29 -12.10 18.11
C ASP A 130 -26.18 -11.01 17.05
N LEU A 131 -27.04 -9.99 17.09
CA LEU A 131 -26.89 -8.80 16.26
C LEU A 131 -25.58 -8.06 16.56
N GLU A 132 -25.25 -7.88 17.84
CA GLU A 132 -23.99 -7.25 18.24
C GLU A 132 -22.78 -8.04 17.70
N LYS A 133 -22.75 -9.36 17.90
CA LYS A 133 -21.68 -10.22 17.37
C LYS A 133 -21.59 -10.13 15.84
N TYR A 134 -22.73 -10.16 15.15
CA TYR A 134 -22.79 -10.06 13.70
C TYR A 134 -22.22 -8.73 13.20
N LEU A 135 -22.65 -7.60 13.77
CA LEU A 135 -22.15 -6.27 13.41
C LEU A 135 -20.65 -6.11 13.73
N CYS A 136 -20.19 -6.66 14.86
CA CYS A 136 -18.76 -6.65 15.23
C CYS A 136 -17.93 -7.46 14.22
N TYR A 137 -18.38 -8.65 13.88
CA TYR A 137 -17.71 -9.50 12.90
C TYR A 137 -17.58 -8.79 11.55
N GLU A 138 -18.67 -8.20 11.06
CA GLU A 138 -18.67 -7.43 9.82
C GLU A 138 -17.69 -6.25 9.88
N LEU A 139 -17.72 -5.46 10.96
CA LEU A 139 -16.85 -4.30 11.12
C LEU A 139 -15.36 -4.67 11.21
N TYR A 140 -15.03 -5.70 12.01
CA TYR A 140 -13.64 -6.07 12.31
C TYR A 140 -12.99 -6.96 11.26
N SER A 141 -13.78 -7.55 10.36
CA SER A 141 -13.27 -8.31 9.21
C SER A 141 -12.46 -7.43 8.25
N HIS A 142 -12.69 -6.13 8.25
CA HIS A 142 -11.94 -5.17 7.45
C HIS A 142 -10.56 -4.91 8.08
N ASP A 143 -9.52 -4.86 7.27
CA ASP A 143 -8.17 -4.48 7.70
C ASP A 143 -7.94 -2.96 7.49
N PRO A 144 -8.04 -2.13 8.54
CA PRO A 144 -7.79 -0.70 8.41
C PRO A 144 -6.29 -0.36 8.26
N PHE A 145 -5.39 -1.32 8.48
CA PHE A 145 -3.96 -1.11 8.32
C PHE A 145 -3.51 -1.25 6.86
N ASP A 146 -4.24 -2.00 6.04
CA ASP A 146 -3.85 -2.30 4.66
C ASP A 146 -4.18 -1.16 3.68
N VAL A 147 -3.41 -0.07 3.79
CA VAL A 147 -3.41 1.04 2.83
C VAL A 147 -2.22 0.86 1.89
N THR A 148 -2.50 0.53 0.64
CA THR A 148 -1.47 0.22 -0.38
C THR A 148 -1.00 1.46 -1.15
N GLY A 149 -1.84 2.50 -1.25
CA GLY A 149 -1.55 3.77 -1.92
C GLY A 149 -1.10 4.91 -0.97
N PRO A 150 -0.79 6.09 -1.52
CA PRO A 150 -0.55 7.29 -0.73
C PRO A 150 -1.76 7.63 0.14
N VAL A 151 -1.51 8.09 1.36
CA VAL A 151 -2.60 8.53 2.23
C VAL A 151 -3.06 9.91 1.81
N SER A 152 -4.29 10.00 1.31
CA SER A 152 -4.94 11.26 0.92
C SER A 152 -5.77 11.88 2.04
N ASP A 153 -6.34 11.07 2.93
CA ASP A 153 -7.34 11.55 3.89
C ASP A 153 -6.70 12.18 5.13
N ASP A 154 -7.21 13.35 5.55
CA ASP A 154 -6.78 14.07 6.75
C ASP A 154 -6.82 13.18 7.99
N SER A 155 -7.86 12.36 8.12
CA SER A 155 -8.04 11.40 9.20
C SER A 155 -6.89 10.40 9.30
N ASN A 156 -6.26 10.06 8.18
CA ASN A 156 -5.24 9.02 8.08
C ASN A 156 -3.82 9.60 7.94
N PHE A 157 -3.68 10.93 7.86
CA PHE A 157 -2.41 11.64 7.77
C PHE A 157 -1.90 12.01 9.17
N PHE A 158 -0.98 11.20 9.70
CA PHE A 158 -0.46 11.30 11.07
C PHE A 158 0.90 12.01 11.12
N GLY A 159 1.10 12.83 12.15
CA GLY A 159 2.41 13.38 12.54
C GLY A 159 3.05 14.42 11.61
N ARG A 160 2.57 14.59 10.37
CA ARG A 160 3.25 15.39 9.32
C ARG A 160 2.46 16.58 8.79
N ARG A 161 1.36 16.94 9.46
CA ARG A 161 0.49 18.05 9.01
C ARG A 161 1.21 19.38 8.99
N ASP A 162 1.93 19.68 10.06
CA ASP A 162 2.65 20.95 10.19
C ASP A 162 3.79 21.04 9.17
N GLU A 163 4.47 19.92 8.88
CA GLU A 163 5.49 19.84 7.81
C GLU A 163 4.89 20.16 6.44
N ALA A 164 3.73 19.61 6.10
CA ALA A 164 3.07 19.88 4.82
C ALA A 164 2.60 21.34 4.70
N ILE A 165 2.05 21.91 5.77
CA ILE A 165 1.62 23.32 5.82
C ILE A 165 2.84 24.24 5.66
N ASP A 166 3.93 23.96 6.35
CA ASP A 166 5.16 24.73 6.25
C ASP A 166 5.79 24.65 4.85
N LEU A 167 5.83 23.47 4.25
CA LEU A 167 6.29 23.29 2.86
C LEU A 167 5.44 24.10 1.88
N ALA A 168 4.11 24.04 1.97
CA ALA A 168 3.22 24.83 1.12
C ALA A 168 3.47 26.35 1.29
N ARG A 169 3.59 26.82 2.53
CA ARG A 169 3.89 28.22 2.87
C ARG A 169 5.25 28.70 2.34
N LYS A 170 6.24 27.81 2.26
CA LYS A 170 7.58 28.13 1.73
C LYS A 170 7.58 28.11 0.20
N LEU A 171 6.93 27.12 -0.40
CA LEU A 171 6.83 26.96 -1.85
C LEU A 171 6.03 28.08 -2.51
N GLN A 172 5.02 28.67 -1.87
CA GLN A 172 4.36 29.85 -2.47
C GLN A 172 5.29 31.08 -2.59
N LYS A 173 6.40 31.13 -1.82
CA LYS A 173 7.34 32.26 -1.78
C LYS A 173 8.57 32.10 -2.67
N GLY A 174 8.57 31.19 -3.64
CA GLY A 174 9.71 31.02 -4.56
C GLY A 174 10.85 30.16 -3.99
N GLN A 175 10.62 29.42 -2.91
CA GLN A 175 11.70 28.64 -2.28
C GLN A 175 11.86 27.27 -2.91
N ILE A 176 13.11 26.83 -3.01
CA ILE A 176 13.46 25.46 -3.37
C ILE A 176 13.43 24.60 -2.11
N ARG A 177 12.75 23.45 -2.19
CA ARG A 177 12.60 22.49 -1.08
C ARG A 177 12.78 21.07 -1.56
N SER A 178 13.08 20.18 -0.62
CA SER A 178 13.17 18.75 -0.90
C SER A 178 12.43 17.90 0.13
N CYS A 179 12.08 16.70 -0.28
CA CYS A 179 11.43 15.69 0.53
C CYS A 179 12.15 14.37 0.28
N LEU A 180 13.23 14.15 1.02
CA LEU A 180 14.15 13.04 0.80
C LEU A 180 13.88 11.91 1.79
N GLY A 181 13.88 10.68 1.33
CA GLY A 181 13.73 9.57 2.27
C GLY A 181 13.59 8.23 1.60
N ILE A 182 13.78 7.17 2.38
CA ILE A 182 13.74 5.80 1.84
C ILE A 182 12.37 5.45 1.26
N ARG A 183 12.32 4.40 0.46
CA ARG A 183 11.07 3.91 -0.14
C ARG A 183 10.05 3.62 0.98
N LYS A 184 8.78 3.98 0.73
CA LYS A 184 7.65 3.80 1.66
C LYS A 184 7.72 4.58 2.99
N VAL A 185 8.61 5.56 3.13
CA VAL A 185 8.58 6.47 4.29
C VAL A 185 7.39 7.45 4.26
N GLY A 186 6.79 7.69 3.09
CA GLY A 186 5.57 8.52 2.92
C GLY A 186 5.74 9.80 2.11
N LYS A 187 6.74 9.88 1.22
CA LYS A 187 7.04 11.05 0.36
C LYS A 187 5.85 11.49 -0.51
N THR A 188 5.33 10.60 -1.36
CA THR A 188 4.19 10.91 -2.21
C THR A 188 2.95 11.34 -1.41
N SER A 189 2.74 10.80 -0.20
CA SER A 189 1.63 11.24 0.67
C SER A 189 1.80 12.68 1.15
N ILE A 190 3.02 13.07 1.55
CA ILE A 190 3.27 14.46 1.96
C ILE A 190 3.24 15.42 0.76
N ILE A 191 3.75 15.01 -0.41
CA ILE A 191 3.68 15.82 -1.64
C ILE A 191 2.23 16.07 -2.04
N ASN A 192 1.38 15.04 -2.05
CA ASN A 192 -0.05 15.17 -2.32
C ASN A 192 -0.74 16.10 -1.32
N ARG A 193 -0.34 16.03 -0.05
CA ARG A 193 -0.86 16.93 0.99
C ARG A 193 -0.43 18.37 0.78
N VAL A 194 0.83 18.60 0.39
CA VAL A 194 1.35 19.93 0.05
C VAL A 194 0.57 20.52 -1.14
N ILE A 195 0.32 19.73 -2.20
CA ILE A 195 -0.50 20.16 -3.34
C ILE A 195 -1.92 20.52 -2.88
N HIS A 196 -2.52 19.69 -2.03
CA HIS A 196 -3.84 19.96 -1.48
C HIS A 196 -3.88 21.27 -0.69
N GLU A 197 -2.89 21.52 0.17
CA GLU A 197 -2.78 22.75 0.93
C GLU A 197 -2.54 23.97 0.02
N ILE A 198 -1.73 23.82 -1.03
CA ILE A 198 -1.53 24.86 -2.04
C ILE A 198 -2.86 25.21 -2.72
N LYS A 199 -3.57 24.22 -3.26
CA LYS A 199 -4.86 24.44 -3.93
C LYS A 199 -5.91 25.09 -3.03
N ARG A 200 -5.86 24.82 -1.73
CA ARG A 200 -6.83 25.31 -0.76
C ARG A 200 -6.52 26.72 -0.29
N SER A 201 -5.24 27.03 -0.07
CA SER A 201 -4.85 28.19 0.74
C SER A 201 -4.04 29.23 -0.04
N TYR A 202 -3.55 28.90 -1.25
CA TYR A 202 -2.68 29.77 -2.03
C TYR A 202 -3.06 29.77 -3.52
N GLU A 203 -2.95 30.92 -4.17
CA GLU A 203 -3.11 31.05 -5.62
C GLU A 203 -1.79 30.72 -6.30
N CYS A 204 -1.53 29.43 -6.57
CA CYS A 204 -0.31 28.98 -7.22
C CYS A 204 -0.60 28.00 -8.36
N ASN A 205 0.32 27.98 -9.32
CA ASN A 205 0.32 27.13 -10.51
C ASN A 205 1.22 25.92 -10.27
N CYS A 206 0.66 24.73 -10.05
CA CYS A 206 1.44 23.53 -9.70
C CYS A 206 1.63 22.59 -10.89
N LEU A 207 2.86 22.33 -11.30
CA LEU A 207 3.21 21.29 -12.26
C LEU A 207 3.78 20.07 -11.54
N MET A 208 3.12 18.92 -11.66
CA MET A 208 3.63 17.64 -11.17
C MET A 208 4.37 16.87 -12.27
N VAL A 209 5.63 16.52 -12.01
CA VAL A 209 6.50 15.70 -12.83
C VAL A 209 6.79 14.41 -12.06
N ASP A 210 6.05 13.36 -12.38
CA ASP A 210 6.38 12.01 -11.90
C ASP A 210 7.49 11.45 -12.76
N CYS A 211 8.71 11.46 -12.23
CA CYS A 211 9.92 11.06 -12.96
C CYS A 211 10.01 9.55 -13.14
N SER A 212 9.16 8.76 -12.46
CA SER A 212 9.15 7.30 -12.58
C SER A 212 8.38 6.79 -13.81
N ARG A 213 7.64 7.66 -14.50
CA ARG A 213 6.92 7.31 -15.73
C ARG A 213 7.87 7.10 -16.91
N ASP A 214 7.62 6.05 -17.69
CA ASP A 214 8.38 5.68 -18.89
C ASP A 214 8.53 6.84 -19.87
N ASP A 215 7.42 7.51 -20.17
CA ASP A 215 7.37 8.66 -21.06
C ASP A 215 8.03 9.94 -20.51
N VAL A 216 8.55 9.91 -19.27
CA VAL A 216 9.27 11.02 -18.63
C VAL A 216 10.77 10.70 -18.49
N TRP A 217 11.14 9.54 -17.94
CA TRP A 217 12.56 9.23 -17.72
C TRP A 217 13.31 8.90 -19.01
N GLU A 218 12.62 8.55 -20.09
CA GLU A 218 13.20 8.40 -21.44
C GLU A 218 13.57 9.75 -22.09
N LEU A 219 13.06 10.87 -21.58
CA LEU A 219 13.37 12.19 -22.14
C LEU A 219 14.79 12.60 -21.80
N ASN A 220 15.44 13.29 -22.73
CA ASN A 220 16.67 14.04 -22.47
C ASN A 220 16.36 15.44 -21.88
N ALA A 221 17.37 16.19 -21.46
CA ALA A 221 17.19 17.47 -20.79
C ALA A 221 16.39 18.49 -21.62
N ALA A 222 16.66 18.56 -22.93
CA ALA A 222 15.99 19.52 -23.81
C ALA A 222 14.50 19.21 -23.99
N ARG A 223 14.17 17.93 -24.20
CA ARG A 223 12.77 17.47 -24.30
C ARG A 223 12.03 17.60 -22.98
N LEU A 224 12.67 17.32 -21.85
CA LEU A 224 12.05 17.50 -20.54
C LEU A 224 11.73 18.97 -20.26
N LEU A 225 12.65 19.90 -20.53
CA LEU A 225 12.38 21.34 -20.40
C LEU A 225 11.24 21.81 -21.32
N ASN A 226 11.19 21.29 -22.55
CA ASN A 226 10.11 21.63 -23.48
C ASN A 226 8.75 21.04 -23.06
N SER A 227 8.75 19.83 -22.48
CA SER A 227 7.56 19.20 -21.90
C SER A 227 7.04 19.99 -20.71
N ILE A 228 7.93 20.48 -19.85
CA ILE A 228 7.60 21.41 -18.76
C ILE A 228 7.00 22.69 -19.33
N ASN A 229 7.61 23.28 -20.38
CA ASN A 229 7.08 24.48 -21.03
C ASN A 229 5.66 24.27 -21.56
N GLY A 230 5.43 23.24 -22.38
CA GLY A 230 4.11 22.98 -22.94
C GLY A 230 3.05 22.71 -21.87
N SER A 231 3.44 22.07 -20.77
CA SER A 231 2.55 21.85 -19.62
C SER A 231 2.21 23.15 -18.90
N VAL A 232 3.18 24.06 -18.73
CA VAL A 232 2.94 25.40 -18.16
C VAL A 232 2.05 26.23 -19.08
N GLU A 233 2.29 26.23 -20.39
CA GLU A 233 1.45 26.94 -21.36
C GLU A 233 0.00 26.44 -21.34
N ALA A 234 -0.21 25.12 -21.32
CA ALA A 234 -1.53 24.53 -21.21
C ALA A 234 -2.22 24.86 -19.89
N MET A 235 -1.46 24.91 -18.79
CA MET A 235 -1.96 25.33 -17.48
C MET A 235 -2.47 26.78 -17.50
N ILE A 236 -1.71 27.68 -18.13
CA ILE A 236 -2.09 29.09 -18.31
C ILE A 236 -3.34 29.20 -19.19
N GLN A 237 -3.37 28.54 -20.35
CA GLN A 237 -4.48 28.61 -21.30
C GLN A 237 -5.78 28.02 -20.74
N GLY A 238 -5.67 26.93 -19.98
CA GLY A 238 -6.81 26.25 -19.35
C GLY A 238 -7.26 26.85 -18.01
N TYR A 239 -6.59 27.89 -17.50
CA TYR A 239 -6.80 28.43 -16.15
C TYR A 239 -6.78 27.36 -15.05
N LEU A 240 -5.87 26.39 -15.19
CA LEU A 240 -5.75 25.26 -14.26
C LEU A 240 -4.77 25.62 -13.14
N GLY A 241 -5.14 25.46 -11.87
CA GLY A 241 -4.19 25.60 -10.75
C GLY A 241 -3.22 24.43 -10.58
N TYR A 242 -3.44 23.34 -11.34
CA TYR A 242 -2.63 22.13 -11.27
C TYR A 242 -2.68 21.36 -12.59
N ILE A 243 -1.53 20.84 -13.01
CA ILE A 243 -1.42 19.93 -14.15
C ILE A 243 -0.33 18.87 -13.87
N SER A 244 -0.50 17.67 -14.41
CA SER A 244 0.59 16.70 -14.53
C SER A 244 1.34 16.93 -15.82
N ILE A 245 2.64 16.59 -15.85
CA ILE A 245 3.47 16.75 -17.05
C ILE A 245 2.87 16.04 -18.26
N MET A 246 2.89 16.74 -19.39
CA MET A 246 2.58 16.24 -20.73
C MET A 246 3.89 16.12 -21.51
N PRO A 247 4.43 14.90 -21.69
CA PRO A 247 5.67 14.69 -22.42
C PRO A 247 5.57 15.12 -23.89
N ILE A 248 6.61 15.82 -24.36
CA ILE A 248 6.79 16.25 -25.74
C ILE A 248 8.10 15.66 -26.26
N ILE A 249 8.00 14.77 -27.24
CA ILE A 249 9.13 14.02 -27.80
C ILE A 249 9.85 14.75 -28.95
N ASP A 250 9.27 15.84 -29.45
CA ASP A 250 9.83 16.62 -30.55
C ASP A 250 11.26 17.08 -30.23
N SER A 251 12.16 16.93 -31.21
CA SER A 251 13.53 17.42 -31.08
C SER A 251 13.54 18.94 -30.95
N ILE A 252 14.25 19.44 -29.95
CA ILE A 252 14.37 20.87 -29.70
C ILE A 252 15.77 21.18 -29.16
N ASP A 253 16.30 22.31 -29.58
CA ASP A 253 17.55 22.83 -29.03
C ASP A 253 17.36 23.27 -27.56
N ILE A 254 18.32 22.92 -26.71
CA ILE A 254 18.26 23.21 -25.26
C ILE A 254 18.10 24.70 -24.95
N LYS A 255 18.72 25.59 -25.76
CA LYS A 255 18.63 27.04 -25.61
C LYS A 255 17.20 27.49 -25.89
N LEU A 256 16.60 26.99 -26.98
CA LEU A 256 15.23 27.32 -27.34
C LEU A 256 14.23 26.80 -26.31
N ALA A 257 14.41 25.57 -25.81
CA ALA A 257 13.57 24.99 -24.76
C ALA A 257 13.62 25.83 -23.46
N ARG A 258 14.83 26.23 -23.04
CA ARG A 258 15.02 27.13 -21.88
C ARG A 258 14.33 28.48 -22.11
N ASP A 259 14.56 29.12 -23.26
CA ASP A 259 14.04 30.46 -23.54
C ASP A 259 12.50 30.46 -23.60
N LYS A 260 11.88 29.39 -24.12
CA LYS A 260 10.42 29.20 -24.07
C LYS A 260 9.93 29.06 -22.63
N LEU A 261 10.50 28.13 -21.86
CA LEU A 261 10.08 27.90 -20.48
C LEU A 261 10.20 29.16 -19.62
N GLN A 262 11.32 29.89 -19.75
CA GLN A 262 11.55 31.15 -19.05
C GLN A 262 10.45 32.16 -19.36
N LYS A 263 10.12 32.38 -20.65
CA LYS A 263 9.06 33.31 -21.05
C LYS A 263 7.71 32.91 -20.47
N SER A 264 7.37 31.63 -20.54
CA SER A 264 6.11 31.10 -20.01
C SER A 264 5.99 31.33 -18.50
N ILE A 265 7.04 31.01 -17.72
CA ILE A 265 7.04 31.26 -16.27
C ILE A 265 6.97 32.76 -15.96
N LEU A 266 7.74 33.61 -16.63
CA LEU A 266 7.73 35.07 -16.40
C LEU A 266 6.38 35.72 -16.74
N SER A 267 5.61 35.13 -17.66
CA SER A 267 4.26 35.59 -18.00
C SER A 267 3.18 35.19 -17.00
N CYS A 268 3.47 34.26 -16.08
CA CYS A 268 2.53 33.85 -15.03
C CYS A 268 2.39 34.96 -13.98
N LYS A 269 1.14 35.31 -13.63
CA LYS A 269 0.85 36.20 -12.48
C LYS A 269 1.05 35.49 -11.15
N ASN A 270 0.70 34.21 -11.10
CA ASN A 270 0.74 33.39 -9.90
C ASN A 270 2.07 32.61 -9.84
N PRO A 271 2.61 32.33 -8.63
CA PRO A 271 3.80 31.50 -8.47
C PRO A 271 3.69 30.16 -9.20
N VAL A 272 4.74 29.80 -9.93
CA VAL A 272 4.85 28.49 -10.61
C VAL A 272 5.68 27.55 -9.75
N ILE A 273 5.08 26.43 -9.33
CA ILE A 273 5.70 25.42 -8.49
C ILE A 273 5.93 24.17 -9.33
N LEU A 274 7.20 23.85 -9.59
CA LEU A 274 7.60 22.61 -10.24
C LEU A 274 7.84 21.54 -9.18
N ILE A 275 7.11 20.43 -9.27
CA ILE A 275 7.21 19.32 -8.32
C ILE A 275 7.75 18.12 -9.08
N PHE A 276 8.95 17.64 -8.72
CA PHE A 276 9.54 16.42 -9.26
C PHE A 276 9.42 15.31 -8.23
N ASP A 277 8.53 14.33 -8.41
CA ASP A 277 8.48 13.12 -7.57
C ASP A 277 9.31 11.99 -8.19
N GLU A 278 9.86 11.12 -7.35
CA GLU A 278 10.79 10.03 -7.71
C GLU A 278 11.96 10.51 -8.61
N ILE A 279 12.57 11.65 -8.26
CA ILE A 279 13.66 12.29 -9.04
C ILE A 279 14.80 11.34 -9.40
N ASP A 280 15.03 10.28 -8.62
CA ASP A 280 16.14 9.33 -8.78
C ASP A 280 16.19 8.74 -10.21
N TYR A 281 15.04 8.64 -10.90
CA TYR A 281 14.93 8.17 -12.29
C TYR A 281 15.52 9.11 -13.34
N ILE A 282 15.73 10.40 -13.00
CA ILE A 282 16.35 11.40 -13.86
C ILE A 282 17.65 11.95 -13.27
N THR A 283 18.40 11.09 -12.57
CA THR A 283 19.74 11.39 -12.03
C THR A 283 20.81 10.50 -12.67
N PRO A 284 22.12 10.80 -12.50
CA PRO A 284 23.18 9.91 -12.95
C PRO A 284 23.11 8.48 -12.38
N GLY A 285 22.43 8.30 -11.25
CA GLY A 285 22.16 6.99 -10.65
C GLY A 285 20.84 6.36 -11.10
N SER A 286 20.24 6.84 -12.20
CA SER A 286 18.99 6.31 -12.73
C SER A 286 19.11 4.80 -12.99
N PRO A 287 18.14 3.99 -12.53
CA PRO A 287 18.15 2.55 -12.79
C PRO A 287 17.72 2.20 -14.21
N THR A 288 17.05 3.11 -14.92
CA THR A 288 16.40 2.83 -16.21
C THR A 288 17.07 3.54 -17.37
N ASN A 289 17.63 4.74 -17.17
CA ASN A 289 18.22 5.52 -18.24
C ASN A 289 19.63 6.07 -17.88
N PRO A 290 20.70 5.41 -18.36
CA PRO A 290 22.07 5.84 -18.14
C PRO A 290 22.45 7.21 -18.74
N GLU A 291 21.71 7.71 -19.73
CA GLU A 291 21.98 9.01 -20.37
C GLU A 291 21.85 10.17 -19.39
N TRP A 292 21.11 9.99 -18.29
CA TRP A 292 21.02 10.99 -17.23
C TRP A 292 22.36 11.29 -16.54
N SER A 293 23.39 10.46 -16.73
CA SER A 293 24.76 10.79 -16.33
C SER A 293 25.32 12.03 -17.03
N THR A 294 24.88 12.32 -18.27
CA THR A 294 25.25 13.53 -19.02
C THR A 294 24.14 14.58 -19.01
N GLU A 295 22.88 14.16 -19.11
CA GLU A 295 21.73 15.07 -19.21
C GLU A 295 21.41 15.81 -17.90
N PHE A 296 21.71 15.23 -16.74
CA PHE A 296 21.42 15.84 -15.44
C PHE A 296 22.03 17.24 -15.30
N ASN A 297 23.33 17.37 -15.60
CA ASN A 297 24.03 18.66 -15.51
C ASN A 297 23.45 19.68 -16.50
N ILE A 298 22.99 19.24 -17.68
CA ILE A 298 22.39 20.12 -18.69
C ILE A 298 21.04 20.64 -18.19
N LEU A 299 20.18 19.77 -17.67
CA LEU A 299 18.87 20.13 -17.13
C LEU A 299 19.01 21.16 -16.00
N TRP A 300 19.79 20.83 -14.97
CA TRP A 300 19.90 21.66 -13.77
C TRP A 300 20.58 22.99 -14.02
N ARG A 301 21.54 23.07 -14.94
CA ARG A 301 22.14 24.35 -15.36
C ARG A 301 21.09 25.30 -15.93
N ASN A 302 20.19 24.78 -16.78
CA ASN A 302 19.15 25.59 -17.40
C ASN A 302 18.04 25.94 -16.40
N LEU A 303 17.59 25.01 -15.56
CA LEU A 303 16.62 25.30 -14.50
C LEU A 303 17.13 26.34 -13.50
N ARG A 304 18.40 26.24 -13.08
CA ARG A 304 19.05 27.23 -12.20
C ARG A 304 19.10 28.61 -12.85
N SER A 305 19.42 28.69 -14.14
CA SER A 305 19.39 29.95 -14.90
C SER A 305 17.99 30.57 -14.91
N ILE A 306 16.95 29.78 -15.16
CA ILE A 306 15.56 30.26 -15.18
C ILE A 306 15.14 30.76 -13.79
N TYR A 307 15.46 29.99 -12.74
CA TYR A 307 15.15 30.35 -11.36
C TYR A 307 15.76 31.70 -10.97
N GLN A 308 17.03 31.92 -11.29
CA GLN A 308 17.71 33.20 -11.05
C GLN A 308 17.10 34.37 -11.84
N GLU A 309 16.64 34.11 -13.07
CA GLU A 309 16.01 35.14 -13.89
C GLU A 309 14.62 35.51 -13.34
N CYS A 310 13.86 34.54 -12.83
CA CYS A 310 12.59 34.79 -12.15
C CYS A 310 12.79 35.72 -10.94
N ASP A 311 13.81 35.46 -10.12
CA ASP A 311 14.15 36.30 -8.96
C ASP A 311 14.47 37.74 -9.37
N ARG A 312 15.28 37.95 -10.43
CA ARG A 312 15.59 39.28 -10.98
C ARG A 312 14.35 40.04 -11.44
N HIS A 313 13.40 39.34 -12.04
CA HIS A 313 12.15 39.90 -12.56
C HIS A 313 11.02 39.98 -11.52
N ARG A 314 11.28 39.59 -10.26
CA ARG A 314 10.27 39.47 -9.19
C ARG A 314 9.11 38.53 -9.56
N SER A 315 9.36 37.57 -10.45
CA SER A 315 8.47 36.44 -10.72
C SER A 315 8.81 35.30 -9.77
N THR A 316 7.78 34.55 -9.35
CA THR A 316 7.98 33.50 -8.35
C THR A 316 7.99 32.12 -9.00
N MET A 317 9.14 31.46 -8.95
CA MET A 317 9.31 30.06 -9.34
C MET A 317 9.79 29.28 -8.11
N SER A 318 9.18 28.13 -7.85
CA SER A 318 9.59 27.21 -6.79
C SER A 318 9.83 25.82 -7.33
N ILE A 319 10.69 25.07 -6.64
CA ILE A 319 10.98 23.68 -6.98
C ILE A 319 10.80 22.84 -5.71
N LEU A 320 10.01 21.78 -5.80
CA LEU A 320 9.93 20.72 -4.79
C LEU A 320 10.46 19.43 -5.39
N ILE A 321 11.43 18.79 -4.73
CA ILE A 321 11.97 17.50 -5.17
C ILE A 321 11.64 16.40 -4.17
N GLY A 322 10.96 15.35 -4.62
CA GLY A 322 10.79 14.08 -3.93
C GLY A 322 11.76 13.04 -4.47
N GLY A 323 12.49 12.37 -3.57
CA GLY A 323 13.47 11.36 -3.96
C GLY A 323 14.02 10.57 -2.79
N VAL A 324 14.90 9.62 -3.06
CA VAL A 324 15.62 8.88 -2.02
C VAL A 324 16.83 9.65 -1.54
N SER A 325 17.62 10.24 -2.43
CA SER A 325 18.93 10.81 -2.04
C SER A 325 19.25 12.15 -2.69
N THR A 326 19.95 13.00 -1.93
CA THR A 326 20.59 14.23 -2.44
C THR A 326 21.99 14.01 -2.99
N HIS A 327 22.50 12.77 -3.06
CA HIS A 327 23.88 12.49 -3.46
C HIS A 327 24.29 13.29 -4.72
N TRP A 328 23.50 13.20 -5.79
CA TRP A 328 23.75 13.91 -7.05
C TRP A 328 23.58 15.43 -7.00
N PHE A 329 23.05 15.98 -5.92
CA PHE A 329 22.95 17.42 -5.64
C PHE A 329 24.08 17.94 -4.73
N CYS A 330 24.91 17.03 -4.18
CA CYS A 330 25.96 17.35 -3.22
C CYS A 330 27.37 17.03 -3.73
N VAL A 331 27.51 16.16 -4.73
CA VAL A 331 28.82 15.87 -5.34
C VAL A 331 29.34 17.08 -6.12
N GLU A 332 30.63 17.38 -5.98
CA GLU A 332 31.26 18.55 -6.61
C GLU A 332 31.33 18.43 -8.13
N THR A 333 31.59 17.22 -8.63
CA THR A 333 31.74 16.95 -10.06
C THR A 333 30.96 15.70 -10.47
N ILE A 334 30.39 15.73 -11.68
CA ILE A 334 29.79 14.59 -12.37
C ILE A 334 30.54 14.44 -13.70
N ASN A 335 31.10 13.25 -13.96
CA ASN A 335 31.92 13.00 -15.16
C ASN A 335 33.04 14.04 -15.37
N ASN A 336 33.74 14.42 -14.28
CA ASN A 336 34.79 15.45 -14.26
C ASN A 336 34.34 16.88 -14.67
N ILE A 337 33.02 17.12 -14.73
CA ILE A 337 32.44 18.44 -14.98
C ILE A 337 31.81 18.95 -13.68
N GLU A 338 32.00 20.24 -13.38
CA GLU A 338 31.38 20.89 -12.23
C GLU A 338 29.85 20.65 -12.21
N ASN A 339 29.34 20.23 -11.06
CA ASN A 339 27.93 19.91 -10.90
C ASN A 339 27.08 21.17 -10.82
N ALA A 340 26.23 21.39 -11.84
CA ALA A 340 25.37 22.58 -11.91
C ALA A 340 24.31 22.61 -10.80
N ALA A 341 23.96 21.44 -10.25
CA ALA A 341 22.98 21.27 -9.19
C ALA A 341 23.60 21.36 -7.77
N LEU A 342 24.93 21.50 -7.67
CA LEU A 342 25.64 21.56 -6.39
C LEU A 342 25.07 22.67 -5.50
N SER A 343 24.63 22.27 -4.31
CA SER A 343 24.02 23.16 -3.29
C SER A 343 22.79 23.94 -3.77
N PHE A 344 22.22 23.58 -4.92
CA PHE A 344 21.01 24.22 -5.44
C PHE A 344 19.75 23.70 -4.74
N ILE A 345 19.76 22.43 -4.34
CA ILE A 345 18.68 21.75 -3.65
C ILE A 345 19.07 21.55 -2.17
N PRO A 346 18.26 22.00 -1.20
CA PRO A 346 18.56 21.79 0.21
C PRO A 346 18.41 20.32 0.61
N GLU A 347 19.15 19.87 1.62
CA GLU A 347 19.07 18.51 2.16
C GLU A 347 18.00 18.40 3.27
N GLU A 348 16.73 18.23 2.87
CA GLU A 348 15.57 18.11 3.76
C GLU A 348 15.01 16.68 3.71
N TYR A 349 15.07 15.99 4.85
CA TYR A 349 14.71 14.57 4.94
C TYR A 349 13.33 14.38 5.58
N LEU A 350 12.53 13.54 4.96
CA LEU A 350 11.33 12.96 5.53
C LEU A 350 11.73 11.77 6.42
N SER A 351 12.09 12.08 7.66
CA SER A 351 12.46 11.08 8.66
C SER A 351 11.29 10.17 9.06
N PRO A 352 11.59 9.04 9.74
CA PRO A 352 10.56 8.24 10.40
C PRO A 352 9.65 9.11 11.26
N MET A 353 8.41 8.68 11.46
CA MET A 353 7.51 9.44 12.32
C MET A 353 8.04 9.48 13.76
N PRO A 354 7.73 10.54 14.52
CA PRO A 354 7.90 10.50 15.96
C PRO A 354 7.18 9.28 16.53
N GLU A 355 7.79 8.59 17.49
CA GLU A 355 7.25 7.34 18.06
C GLU A 355 5.80 7.51 18.55
N ARG A 356 5.52 8.61 19.24
CA ARG A 356 4.16 8.95 19.69
C ARG A 356 3.15 9.06 18.54
N ALA A 357 3.56 9.55 17.37
CA ALA A 357 2.70 9.62 16.19
C ALA A 357 2.45 8.23 15.59
N THR A 358 3.47 7.36 15.55
CA THR A 358 3.34 5.95 15.15
C THR A 358 2.39 5.20 16.09
N ILE A 359 2.57 5.34 17.41
CA ILE A 359 1.71 4.77 18.43
C ILE A 359 0.27 5.27 18.27
N ALA A 360 0.07 6.58 18.08
CA ALA A 360 -1.27 7.15 17.88
C ALA A 360 -1.96 6.60 16.62
N MET A 361 -1.22 6.46 15.52
CA MET A 361 -1.71 5.83 14.29
C MET A 361 -2.13 4.38 14.54
N LEU A 362 -1.23 3.56 15.09
CA LEU A 362 -1.49 2.14 15.35
C LEU A 362 -2.66 1.95 16.32
N LYS A 363 -2.74 2.78 17.37
CA LYS A 363 -3.85 2.76 18.33
C LYS A 363 -5.19 3.06 17.66
N ARG A 364 -5.22 4.07 16.79
CA ARG A 364 -6.44 4.45 16.06
C ARG A 364 -6.89 3.34 15.11
N LEU A 365 -5.98 2.83 14.29
CA LEU A 365 -6.28 1.76 13.33
C LEU A 365 -6.66 0.47 14.05
N GLY A 366 -5.96 0.12 15.14
CA GLY A 366 -6.29 -1.01 16.00
C GLY A 366 -7.69 -0.90 16.58
N LYS A 367 -8.09 0.28 17.08
CA LYS A 367 -9.45 0.51 17.59
C LYS A 367 -10.52 0.23 16.52
N VAL A 368 -10.28 0.67 15.28
CA VAL A 368 -11.19 0.39 14.14
C VAL A 368 -11.25 -1.12 13.84
N ALA A 369 -10.13 -1.84 13.98
CA ALA A 369 -10.04 -3.28 13.78
C ALA A 369 -10.59 -4.13 14.95
N GLY A 370 -11.04 -3.52 16.06
CA GLY A 370 -11.37 -4.25 17.28
C GLY A 370 -10.16 -4.79 18.05
N LEU A 371 -8.97 -4.25 17.77
CA LEU A 371 -7.70 -4.61 18.42
C LEU A 371 -7.30 -3.49 19.40
N HIS A 372 -7.57 -3.70 20.68
CA HIS A 372 -7.25 -2.77 21.75
C HIS A 372 -5.85 -3.02 22.29
N PHE A 373 -4.85 -2.44 21.62
CA PHE A 373 -3.46 -2.57 22.03
C PHE A 373 -3.15 -1.81 23.33
N GLU A 374 -2.37 -2.43 24.20
CA GLU A 374 -1.68 -1.74 25.28
C GLU A 374 -0.57 -0.83 24.73
N GLU A 375 -0.20 0.19 25.50
CA GLU A 375 0.84 1.14 25.10
C GLU A 375 2.21 0.48 24.95
N SER A 376 2.54 -0.51 25.79
CA SER A 376 3.74 -1.34 25.68
C SER A 376 3.79 -2.13 24.36
N ALA A 377 2.66 -2.72 23.96
CA ALA A 377 2.52 -3.44 22.70
C ALA A 377 2.69 -2.51 21.48
N LEU A 378 2.06 -1.33 21.51
CA LEU A 378 2.19 -0.31 20.46
C LEU A 378 3.64 0.18 20.33
N SER A 379 4.32 0.40 21.46
CA SER A 379 5.71 0.82 21.49
C SER A 379 6.62 -0.26 20.90
N ALA A 380 6.37 -1.54 21.22
CA ALA A 380 7.12 -2.65 20.63
C ALA A 380 6.98 -2.72 19.10
N ILE A 381 5.76 -2.56 18.57
CA ILE A 381 5.52 -2.51 17.11
C ILE A 381 6.24 -1.32 16.49
N ALA A 382 6.13 -0.14 17.10
CA ALA A 382 6.73 1.10 16.61
C ALA A 382 8.26 0.99 16.54
N LEU A 383 8.90 0.47 17.59
CA LEU A 383 10.34 0.25 17.65
C LEU A 383 10.81 -0.84 16.69
N ALA A 384 10.12 -1.98 16.60
CA ALA A 384 10.49 -3.08 15.71
C ALA A 384 10.50 -2.65 14.23
N THR A 385 9.58 -1.73 13.88
CA THR A 385 9.43 -1.20 12.52
C THR A 385 10.18 0.11 12.26
N GLY A 386 11.06 0.53 13.19
CA GLY A 386 11.88 1.74 13.03
C GLY A 386 11.06 3.03 12.89
N ASN A 387 9.82 3.05 13.39
CA ASN A 387 8.84 4.13 13.22
C ASN A 387 8.50 4.48 11.75
N MET A 388 8.71 3.55 10.83
CA MET A 388 8.34 3.74 9.43
C MET A 388 6.82 3.54 9.27
N PRO A 389 6.06 4.54 8.79
CA PRO A 389 4.59 4.48 8.79
C PRO A 389 4.03 3.26 8.03
N TYR A 390 4.61 2.97 6.85
CA TYR A 390 4.19 1.85 6.03
C TYR A 390 4.52 0.50 6.66
N TRP A 391 5.71 0.36 7.26
CA TRP A 391 6.14 -0.87 7.91
C TRP A 391 5.33 -1.15 9.17
N ALA A 392 5.09 -0.12 9.99
CA ALA A 392 4.22 -0.20 11.16
C ALA A 392 2.80 -0.67 10.77
N ARG A 393 2.25 -0.12 9.68
CA ARG A 393 0.96 -0.59 9.15
C ARG A 393 1.00 -2.02 8.64
N LYS A 394 2.06 -2.44 7.93
CA LYS A 394 2.19 -3.83 7.49
C LYS A 394 2.32 -4.81 8.66
N CYS A 395 3.02 -4.43 9.72
CA CYS A 395 3.03 -5.21 10.96
C CYS A 395 1.64 -5.26 11.61
N GLY A 396 0.92 -4.13 11.69
CA GLY A 396 -0.47 -4.09 12.18
C GLY A 396 -1.44 -4.96 11.36
N SER A 397 -1.28 -4.95 10.03
CA SER A 397 -2.03 -5.80 9.09
C SER A 397 -1.70 -7.29 9.27
N TYR A 398 -0.43 -7.62 9.50
CA TYR A 398 -0.01 -8.98 9.84
C TYR A 398 -0.67 -9.45 11.15
N ILE A 399 -0.57 -8.65 12.21
CA ILE A 399 -1.20 -8.94 13.51
C ILE A 399 -2.73 -9.10 13.36
N HIS A 400 -3.37 -8.26 12.55
CA HIS A 400 -4.78 -8.39 12.21
C HIS A 400 -5.07 -9.79 11.62
N ARG A 401 -4.34 -10.23 10.60
CA ARG A 401 -4.57 -11.56 10.00
C ARG A 401 -4.41 -12.73 10.99
N GLN A 402 -3.52 -12.59 11.97
CA GLN A 402 -3.23 -13.64 12.95
C GLN A 402 -4.23 -13.70 14.12
N ILE A 403 -5.02 -12.65 14.35
CA ILE A 403 -6.04 -12.63 15.40
C ILE A 403 -7.42 -12.84 14.78
N LEU A 404 -8.07 -13.95 15.15
CA LEU A 404 -9.40 -14.31 14.65
C LEU A 404 -10.40 -13.18 14.89
N THR A 405 -11.22 -12.89 13.88
CA THR A 405 -12.26 -11.83 13.97
C THR A 405 -13.25 -12.09 15.10
N ASN A 406 -13.55 -13.36 15.39
CA ASN A 406 -14.45 -13.77 16.47
C ASN A 406 -13.95 -13.44 17.88
N ASP A 407 -12.64 -13.25 18.05
CA ASP A 407 -12.07 -12.86 19.33
C ASP A 407 -12.23 -11.36 19.59
N ARG A 408 -12.67 -10.58 18.59
CA ARG A 408 -12.69 -9.12 18.64
C ARG A 408 -14.06 -8.58 19.09
N PRO A 409 -14.11 -7.51 19.89
CA PRO A 409 -12.97 -6.69 20.30
C PRO A 409 -12.13 -7.38 21.38
N CYS A 410 -10.80 -7.37 21.22
CA CYS A 410 -9.88 -7.95 22.20
C CYS A 410 -8.81 -6.98 22.66
N LYS A 411 -8.33 -7.22 23.88
CA LYS A 411 -7.11 -6.59 24.39
C LYS A 411 -5.89 -7.31 23.80
N VAL A 412 -4.90 -6.52 23.40
CA VAL A 412 -3.67 -7.00 22.79
C VAL A 412 -2.48 -6.46 23.57
N ASP A 413 -1.87 -7.31 24.38
CA ASP A 413 -0.75 -6.97 25.25
C ASP A 413 0.62 -7.27 24.59
N LEU A 414 1.70 -6.93 25.30
CA LEU A 414 3.05 -7.14 24.81
C LEU A 414 3.37 -8.63 24.58
N ASN A 415 2.90 -9.52 25.44
CA ASN A 415 3.18 -10.95 25.36
C ASN A 415 2.53 -11.57 24.12
N ARG A 416 1.32 -11.11 23.76
CA ARG A 416 0.61 -11.55 22.55
C ARG A 416 1.26 -11.04 21.27
N VAL A 417 1.76 -9.80 21.27
CA VAL A 417 2.29 -9.16 20.06
C VAL A 417 3.73 -9.55 19.75
N ARG A 418 4.56 -9.77 20.76
CA ARG A 418 5.99 -10.05 20.57
C ARG A 418 6.28 -11.21 19.60
N PRO A 419 5.71 -12.42 19.75
CA PRO A 419 5.94 -13.50 18.78
C PRO A 419 5.40 -13.16 17.38
N LEU A 420 4.32 -12.38 17.28
CA LEU A 420 3.77 -11.95 15.99
C LEU A 420 4.66 -10.92 15.28
N ILE A 421 5.32 -10.04 16.04
CA ILE A 421 6.34 -9.13 15.50
C ILE A 421 7.51 -9.95 14.95
N ASP A 422 8.03 -10.90 15.74
CA ASP A 422 9.17 -11.72 15.34
C ASP A 422 8.86 -12.50 14.05
N SER A 423 7.69 -13.14 13.98
CA SER A 423 7.20 -13.81 12.76
C SER A 423 7.02 -12.84 11.60
N PHE A 424 6.42 -11.67 11.81
CA PHE A 424 6.28 -10.65 10.76
C PHE A 424 7.65 -10.23 10.21
N VAL A 425 8.62 -9.94 11.07
CA VAL A 425 9.97 -9.52 10.66
C VAL A 425 10.63 -10.59 9.79
N MET A 426 10.51 -11.86 10.18
CA MET A 426 11.09 -12.98 9.44
C MET A 426 10.36 -13.30 8.13
N GLU A 427 9.02 -13.28 8.11
CA GLU A 427 8.21 -13.77 6.99
C GLU A 427 7.96 -12.70 5.91
N GLU A 428 7.71 -11.44 6.31
CA GLU A 428 7.30 -10.37 5.39
C GLU A 428 8.16 -9.11 5.52
N GLY A 429 8.55 -8.75 6.75
CA GLY A 429 9.16 -7.47 7.08
C GLY A 429 10.56 -7.30 6.51
N SER A 430 11.40 -8.34 6.60
CA SER A 430 12.78 -8.30 6.10
C SER A 430 12.85 -7.96 4.62
N ALA A 431 12.01 -8.58 3.78
CA ALA A 431 11.96 -8.33 2.35
C ALA A 431 11.50 -6.89 2.03
N ILE A 432 10.55 -6.34 2.80
CA ILE A 432 10.08 -4.96 2.61
C ILE A 432 11.20 -3.96 2.94
N ALA A 433 11.93 -4.19 4.04
CA ALA A 433 13.04 -3.34 4.45
C ALA A 433 14.23 -3.47 3.47
N GLU A 434 14.49 -4.66 2.95
CA GLU A 434 15.55 -4.94 1.98
C GLU A 434 15.42 -4.08 0.73
N VAL A 435 14.24 -4.08 0.10
CA VAL A 435 13.98 -3.25 -1.08
C VAL A 435 14.25 -1.76 -0.81
N ALA A 436 13.89 -1.28 0.38
CA ALA A 436 14.11 0.11 0.75
C ALA A 436 15.58 0.45 0.98
N LEU A 437 16.33 -0.46 1.62
CA LEU A 437 17.75 -0.31 1.94
C LEU A 437 18.64 -0.49 0.71
N CYS A 438 18.38 -1.51 -0.12
CA CYS A 438 19.07 -1.72 -1.39
C CYS A 438 18.93 -0.51 -2.30
N HIS A 439 17.73 0.09 -2.38
CA HIS A 439 17.55 1.33 -3.13
C HIS A 439 18.39 2.49 -2.56
N LEU A 440 18.37 2.69 -1.23
CA LEU A 440 19.18 3.72 -0.57
C LEU A 440 20.67 3.53 -0.87
N PHE A 441 21.19 2.32 -0.76
CA PHE A 441 22.61 2.02 -0.95
C PHE A 441 23.04 2.03 -2.41
N ARG A 442 22.13 1.78 -3.35
CA ARG A 442 22.40 1.97 -4.77
C ARG A 442 22.64 3.46 -5.08
N VAL A 443 21.78 4.34 -4.57
CA VAL A 443 21.86 5.79 -4.87
C VAL A 443 22.91 6.49 -3.99
N ASN A 444 23.27 5.92 -2.83
CA ASN A 444 24.29 6.46 -1.95
C ASN A 444 25.18 5.34 -1.36
N PRO A 445 26.16 4.84 -2.13
CA PRO A 445 26.98 3.69 -1.75
C PRO A 445 27.76 3.86 -0.44
N ASP A 446 28.20 5.08 -0.13
CA ASP A 446 28.96 5.38 1.10
C ASP A 446 28.18 5.04 2.37
N LEU A 447 26.84 5.16 2.32
CA LEU A 447 25.97 4.85 3.45
C LEU A 447 25.94 3.35 3.75
N LYS A 448 26.17 2.49 2.76
CA LYS A 448 26.20 1.03 2.95
C LYS A 448 27.35 0.63 3.86
N ASN A 449 28.55 1.12 3.54
CA ASN A 449 29.76 0.86 4.31
C ASN A 449 29.66 1.41 5.73
N ALA A 450 29.10 2.61 5.87
CA ALA A 450 28.85 3.22 7.17
C ALA A 450 27.88 2.39 8.01
N ALA A 451 26.75 1.96 7.44
CA ALA A 451 25.77 1.15 8.15
C ALA A 451 26.30 -0.24 8.52
N ALA A 452 27.10 -0.87 7.65
CA ALA A 452 27.75 -2.15 7.93
C ALA A 452 28.80 -2.07 9.05
N LYS A 453 29.49 -0.94 9.19
CA LYS A 453 30.38 -0.69 10.34
C LYS A 453 29.59 -0.51 11.63
N CYS A 454 28.50 0.26 11.60
CA CYS A 454 27.62 0.44 12.75
C CYS A 454 27.00 -0.90 13.20
N SER A 455 26.57 -1.75 12.27
CA SER A 455 25.99 -3.06 12.61
C SER A 455 26.97 -4.00 13.34
N LYS A 456 28.27 -3.78 13.19
CA LYS A 456 29.36 -4.53 13.84
C LYS A 456 29.83 -3.88 15.16
N GLY A 457 29.14 -2.86 15.65
CA GLY A 457 29.55 -2.09 16.83
C GLY A 457 30.74 -1.16 16.60
N LEU A 458 31.12 -0.91 15.33
CA LEU A 458 32.24 -0.03 14.97
C LEU A 458 31.75 1.39 14.61
N SER A 459 30.69 1.87 15.27
CA SER A 459 30.05 3.16 14.97
C SER A 459 30.97 4.36 15.23
N ASP A 460 31.98 4.23 16.10
CA ASP A 460 33.00 5.25 16.35
C ASP A 460 33.95 5.45 15.17
N SER A 461 34.12 4.43 14.32
CA SER A 461 34.95 4.50 13.11
C SER A 461 34.24 5.14 11.90
N VAL A 462 32.97 5.52 12.08
CA VAL A 462 32.13 6.14 11.05
C VAL A 462 32.05 7.65 11.31
N SER A 463 32.24 8.44 10.26
CA SER A 463 32.18 9.90 10.36
C SER A 463 30.78 10.37 10.80
N GLU A 464 30.73 11.42 11.63
CA GLU A 464 29.46 11.97 12.12
C GLU A 464 28.51 12.45 11.01
N PRO A 465 28.97 13.03 9.88
CA PRO A 465 28.09 13.36 8.76
C PRO A 465 27.35 12.14 8.19
N LEU A 466 28.03 10.99 8.04
CA LEU A 466 27.40 9.76 7.55
C LEU A 466 26.41 9.19 8.58
N LYS A 467 26.79 9.17 9.87
CA LYS A 467 25.89 8.77 10.95
C LYS A 467 24.63 9.63 10.99
N ARG A 468 24.78 10.95 10.88
CA ARG A 468 23.64 11.89 10.84
C ARG A 468 22.70 11.62 9.67
N ARG A 469 23.23 11.36 8.46
CA ARG A 469 22.39 10.99 7.29
C ARG A 469 21.66 9.67 7.54
N LEU A 470 22.35 8.64 8.03
CA LEU A 470 21.73 7.35 8.35
C LEU A 470 20.62 7.47 9.40
N ARG A 471 20.80 8.31 10.44
CA ARG A 471 19.74 8.62 11.42
C ARG A 471 18.54 9.32 10.77
N ARG A 472 18.79 10.29 9.89
CA ARG A 472 17.70 10.99 9.17
C ARG A 472 16.90 10.08 8.25
N TYR A 473 17.56 9.08 7.65
CA TYR A 473 16.91 8.00 6.89
C TYR A 473 16.20 6.96 7.76
N GLY A 474 16.39 7.00 9.09
CA GLY A 474 15.86 6.00 10.01
C GLY A 474 16.58 4.66 9.95
N VAL A 475 17.78 4.59 9.36
CA VAL A 475 18.61 3.38 9.34
C VAL A 475 19.31 3.18 10.67
N LEU A 476 19.76 4.27 11.29
CA LEU A 476 20.33 4.26 12.64
C LEU A 476 19.39 4.93 13.64
N ASP A 477 19.44 4.47 14.88
CA ASP A 477 18.81 5.12 16.01
C ASP A 477 19.67 6.28 16.57
N HIS A 478 19.22 6.89 17.65
CA HIS A 478 19.94 7.99 18.30
C HIS A 478 21.26 7.55 18.96
N LYS A 479 21.41 6.26 19.31
CA LYS A 479 22.63 5.68 19.88
C LYS A 479 23.66 5.36 18.79
N GLY A 480 23.23 5.28 17.53
CA GLY A 480 24.07 4.95 16.39
C GLY A 480 24.05 3.46 16.05
N ASP A 481 23.11 2.71 16.61
CA ASP A 481 22.84 1.31 16.29
C ASP A 481 21.78 1.20 15.19
N LEU A 482 21.64 0.03 14.57
CA LEU A 482 20.59 -0.20 13.57
C LEU A 482 19.19 0.01 14.18
N SER A 483 18.36 0.76 13.48
CA SER A 483 17.04 1.17 13.97
C SER A 483 16.01 0.05 13.83
N GLY A 484 15.63 -0.54 14.95
CA GLY A 484 14.56 -1.53 15.00
C GLY A 484 14.95 -2.91 14.48
N GLN A 485 14.05 -3.87 14.70
CA GLN A 485 14.28 -5.28 14.37
C GLN A 485 14.28 -5.52 12.86
N MET A 486 13.40 -4.86 12.11
CA MET A 486 13.32 -5.04 10.65
C MET A 486 14.65 -4.71 9.97
N ILE A 487 15.22 -3.54 10.27
CA ILE A 487 16.49 -3.11 9.66
C ILE A 487 17.63 -4.02 10.13
N SER A 488 17.68 -4.33 11.42
CA SER A 488 18.71 -5.21 11.98
C SER A 488 18.71 -6.60 11.33
N HIS A 489 17.53 -7.21 11.18
CA HIS A 489 17.37 -8.51 10.56
C HIS A 489 17.75 -8.49 9.07
N THR A 490 17.26 -7.50 8.31
CA THR A 490 17.60 -7.34 6.90
C THR A 490 19.10 -7.17 6.68
N PHE A 491 19.77 -6.35 7.49
CA PHE A 491 21.21 -6.14 7.37
C PHE A 491 22.02 -7.40 7.66
N CYS A 492 21.62 -8.19 8.66
CA CYS A 492 22.22 -9.49 8.91
C CYS A 492 22.07 -10.42 7.70
N SER A 493 20.87 -10.49 7.10
CA SER A 493 20.63 -11.31 5.90
C SER A 493 21.49 -10.88 4.70
N LEU A 494 21.55 -9.57 4.41
CA LEU A 494 22.36 -9.02 3.31
C LEU A 494 23.86 -9.33 3.48
N GLN A 495 24.39 -9.20 4.70
CA GLN A 495 25.80 -9.51 4.98
C GLN A 495 26.11 -11.01 4.83
N LEU A 496 25.17 -11.89 5.18
CA LEU A 496 25.32 -13.33 5.03
C LEU A 496 25.36 -13.75 3.54
N GLU A 497 24.58 -13.08 2.69
CA GLU A 497 24.60 -13.31 1.24
C GLU A 497 25.90 -12.83 0.60
N GLU A 498 26.38 -11.63 0.95
CA GLU A 498 27.68 -11.12 0.47
C GLU A 498 28.85 -12.03 0.90
N CYS A 499 28.81 -12.57 2.11
CA CYS A 499 29.82 -13.52 2.59
C CYS A 499 29.76 -14.88 1.87
N LYS A 500 28.59 -15.30 1.36
CA LYS A 500 28.46 -16.50 0.53
C LYS A 500 29.01 -16.26 -0.87
N ILE A 501 28.68 -15.12 -1.48
CA ILE A 501 29.17 -14.73 -2.81
C ILE A 501 30.71 -14.57 -2.80
N MET A 502 31.28 -13.92 -1.77
CA MET A 502 32.73 -13.77 -1.61
C MET A 502 33.49 -15.09 -1.41
N ARG A 503 32.82 -16.17 -0.98
CA ARG A 503 33.45 -17.50 -0.85
C ARG A 503 33.46 -18.28 -2.16
N ASP A 504 32.62 -17.91 -3.13
CA ASP A 504 32.41 -18.68 -4.36
C ASP A 504 33.06 -18.07 -5.62
N THR A 505 33.77 -16.95 -5.55
CA THR A 505 34.40 -16.37 -6.76
C THR A 505 35.80 -15.78 -6.54
N SER A 506 36.81 -16.56 -6.91
CA SER A 506 38.00 -16.08 -7.61
C SER A 506 37.64 -15.79 -9.07
N GLU A 507 37.99 -14.58 -9.52
CA GLU A 507 38.04 -14.06 -10.90
C GLU A 507 36.75 -13.58 -11.60
N GLU A 508 36.92 -12.40 -12.23
CA GLU A 508 36.10 -11.72 -13.24
C GLU A 508 34.68 -11.26 -12.90
N HIS A 509 34.53 -10.27 -12.01
CA HIS A 509 33.21 -9.63 -11.75
C HIS A 509 33.25 -8.10 -11.86
N GLN A 510 33.13 -7.59 -13.08
CA GLN A 510 32.67 -6.20 -13.32
C GLN A 510 31.60 -6.04 -14.42
N LYS A 511 31.21 -7.12 -15.13
CA LYS A 511 30.13 -7.05 -16.14
C LYS A 511 28.84 -7.82 -15.80
N LEU A 512 28.82 -8.62 -14.74
CA LEU A 512 27.67 -9.47 -14.36
C LEU A 512 26.67 -8.84 -13.36
N ASN A 513 27.02 -7.72 -12.72
CA ASN A 513 26.21 -7.14 -11.63
C ASN A 513 24.92 -6.43 -12.09
N LEU A 514 24.79 -6.09 -13.38
CA LEU A 514 23.55 -5.49 -13.91
C LEU A 514 22.46 -6.54 -14.16
N GLY A 515 22.83 -7.74 -14.62
CA GLY A 515 21.87 -8.82 -14.87
C GLY A 515 21.34 -9.51 -13.60
N LEU A 516 22.14 -9.56 -12.52
CA LEU A 516 21.76 -10.20 -11.25
C LEU A 516 20.67 -9.43 -10.48
N ASN A 517 20.65 -8.10 -10.58
CA ASN A 517 19.64 -7.27 -9.91
C ASN A 517 18.28 -7.34 -10.60
N GLU A 518 18.23 -7.31 -11.94
CA GLU A 518 17.00 -7.56 -12.70
C GLU A 518 16.48 -8.98 -12.44
N TRP A 519 17.39 -9.96 -12.38
CA TRP A 519 17.07 -11.35 -12.04
C TRP A 519 16.48 -11.50 -10.63
N ALA A 520 17.03 -10.81 -9.64
CA ALA A 520 16.52 -10.82 -8.27
C ALA A 520 15.14 -10.14 -8.13
N GLU A 521 14.94 -8.98 -8.78
CA GLU A 521 13.64 -8.31 -8.81
C GLU A 521 12.58 -9.17 -9.52
N GLU A 522 12.96 -9.85 -10.59
CA GLU A 522 12.09 -10.76 -11.32
C GLU A 522 11.70 -11.98 -10.47
N ILE A 523 12.67 -12.62 -9.80
CA ILE A 523 12.39 -13.73 -8.89
C ILE A 523 11.47 -13.29 -7.74
N ALA A 524 11.70 -12.11 -7.16
CA ALA A 524 10.84 -11.57 -6.11
C ALA A 524 9.40 -11.34 -6.60
N SER A 525 9.23 -10.83 -7.83
CA SER A 525 7.93 -10.66 -8.49
C SER A 525 7.23 -12.00 -8.72
N LEU A 526 7.95 -13.01 -9.21
CA LEU A 526 7.42 -14.35 -9.45
C LEU A 526 7.04 -15.06 -8.15
N SER A 527 7.82 -14.91 -7.08
CA SER A 527 7.52 -15.44 -5.75
C SER A 527 6.25 -14.82 -5.15
N LYS A 528 6.07 -13.51 -5.30
CA LYS A 528 4.82 -12.83 -4.90
C LYS A 528 3.61 -13.38 -5.65
N ARG A 529 3.71 -13.54 -6.97
CA ARG A 529 2.64 -14.09 -7.82
C ARG A 529 2.27 -15.51 -7.39
N ARG A 530 3.28 -16.37 -7.19
CA ARG A 530 3.09 -17.73 -6.70
C ARG A 530 2.35 -17.77 -5.36
N ASN A 531 2.73 -16.95 -4.39
CA ASN A 531 2.07 -16.93 -3.08
C ASN A 531 0.59 -16.56 -3.18
N ILE A 532 0.24 -15.62 -4.07
CA ILE A 532 -1.15 -15.25 -4.37
C ILE A 532 -1.90 -16.43 -4.99
N ILE A 533 -1.31 -17.09 -5.98
CA ILE A 533 -1.90 -18.27 -6.64
C ILE A 533 -2.11 -19.39 -5.61
N GLU A 534 -1.11 -19.69 -4.79
CA GLU A 534 -1.17 -20.74 -3.78
C GLU A 534 -2.30 -20.50 -2.77
N SER A 535 -2.43 -19.27 -2.28
CA SER A 535 -3.54 -18.87 -1.40
C SER A 535 -4.90 -19.05 -2.10
N ARG A 536 -5.02 -18.63 -3.35
CA ARG A 536 -6.27 -18.80 -4.13
C ARG A 536 -6.60 -20.26 -4.41
N LEU A 537 -5.61 -21.06 -4.79
CA LEU A 537 -5.77 -22.50 -5.05
C LEU A 537 -6.24 -23.25 -3.80
N ARG A 538 -5.72 -22.93 -2.62
CA ARG A 538 -6.20 -23.53 -1.35
C ARG A 538 -7.68 -23.26 -1.13
N ASN A 539 -8.10 -22.02 -1.32
CA ASN A 539 -9.50 -21.63 -1.17
C ASN A 539 -10.40 -22.33 -2.20
N ILE A 540 -9.98 -22.38 -3.47
CA ILE A 540 -10.72 -23.05 -4.54
C ILE A 540 -10.82 -24.55 -4.26
N ALA A 541 -9.71 -25.20 -3.94
CA ALA A 541 -9.67 -26.62 -3.65
C ALA A 541 -10.59 -26.97 -2.48
N LEU A 542 -10.53 -26.19 -1.39
CA LEU A 542 -11.37 -26.40 -0.22
C LEU A 542 -12.86 -26.21 -0.54
N ASN A 543 -13.21 -25.18 -1.31
CA ASN A 543 -14.60 -24.89 -1.68
C ASN A 543 -15.19 -25.96 -2.60
N PHE A 544 -14.42 -26.45 -3.58
CA PHE A 544 -14.86 -27.52 -4.47
C PHE A 544 -15.06 -28.83 -3.71
N LEU A 545 -14.16 -29.18 -2.79
CA LEU A 545 -14.31 -30.35 -1.92
C LEU A 545 -15.55 -30.23 -1.02
N ARG A 546 -15.80 -29.05 -0.45
CA ARG A 546 -16.99 -28.78 0.36
C ARG A 546 -18.27 -28.91 -0.45
N PHE A 547 -18.31 -28.33 -1.64
CA PHE A 547 -19.47 -28.37 -2.53
C PHE A 547 -19.79 -29.81 -2.95
N ASP A 548 -18.77 -30.59 -3.31
CA ASP A 548 -18.91 -32.01 -3.65
C ASP A 548 -19.42 -32.83 -2.46
N SER A 549 -18.84 -32.65 -1.27
CA SER A 549 -19.28 -33.33 -0.04
C SER A 549 -20.70 -32.94 0.42
N LEU A 550 -21.15 -31.72 0.13
CA LEU A 550 -22.52 -31.27 0.38
C LEU A 550 -23.51 -31.95 -0.58
N ASN A 551 -23.18 -32.04 -1.87
CA ASN A 551 -24.04 -32.66 -2.87
C ASN A 551 -24.13 -34.19 -2.73
N SER A 552 -23.09 -34.82 -2.19
CA SER A 552 -23.02 -36.28 -1.94
C SER A 552 -23.48 -36.69 -0.53
N GLY A 553 -23.85 -35.73 0.33
CA GLY A 553 -24.40 -35.99 1.68
C GLY A 553 -23.38 -36.45 2.73
N ARG A 554 -22.08 -36.20 2.53
CA ARG A 554 -20.97 -36.69 3.38
C ARG A 554 -20.02 -35.57 3.80
N GLN A 555 -20.48 -34.67 4.67
CA GLN A 555 -19.68 -33.54 5.17
C GLN A 555 -18.39 -33.94 5.93
N HIS A 556 -18.36 -35.12 6.55
CA HIS A 556 -17.21 -35.56 7.35
C HIS A 556 -15.98 -36.00 6.51
N GLU A 557 -16.09 -36.15 5.19
CA GLU A 557 -15.02 -36.69 4.34
C GLU A 557 -14.02 -35.64 3.81
N VAL A 558 -14.31 -34.33 3.90
CA VAL A 558 -13.43 -33.28 3.30
C VAL A 558 -12.04 -33.28 3.95
N LYS A 559 -11.98 -33.39 5.27
CA LYS A 559 -10.72 -33.46 6.02
C LYS A 559 -9.93 -34.72 5.69
N ASP A 560 -10.61 -35.86 5.58
CA ASP A 560 -9.97 -37.13 5.24
C ASP A 560 -9.36 -37.11 3.84
N ARG A 561 -10.01 -36.44 2.88
CA ARG A 561 -9.47 -36.24 1.53
C ARG A 561 -8.18 -35.41 1.53
N ILE A 562 -8.12 -34.38 2.37
CA ILE A 562 -6.92 -33.54 2.55
C ILE A 562 -5.79 -34.34 3.23
N ILE A 563 -6.10 -35.07 4.31
CA ILE A 563 -5.13 -35.87 5.08
C ILE A 563 -4.51 -36.98 4.23
N LYS A 564 -5.27 -37.58 3.31
CA LYS A 564 -4.81 -38.67 2.43
C LYS A 564 -3.68 -38.29 1.45
N VAL A 565 -3.37 -37.00 1.30
CA VAL A 565 -2.28 -36.50 0.45
C VAL A 565 -1.03 -36.14 1.28
N LEU A 566 -1.14 -36.15 2.61
CA LEU A 566 -0.03 -35.92 3.52
C LEU A 566 0.76 -37.21 3.77
N SER A 567 2.06 -37.07 4.03
CA SER A 567 2.94 -38.17 4.42
C SER A 567 2.53 -38.76 5.77
N LYS A 568 2.84 -40.05 6.03
CA LYS A 568 2.51 -40.74 7.30
C LYS A 568 3.05 -40.02 8.55
N THR A 569 4.11 -39.24 8.41
CA THR A 569 4.71 -38.40 9.46
C THR A 569 3.93 -37.11 9.73
N GLN A 570 3.23 -36.55 8.75
CA GLN A 570 2.48 -35.28 8.87
C GLN A 570 1.01 -35.48 9.26
N GLN A 571 0.47 -36.68 9.04
CA GLN A 571 -0.94 -36.99 9.34
C GLN A 571 -1.33 -36.81 10.82
N PRO A 572 -0.51 -37.20 11.83
CA PRO A 572 -0.85 -37.00 13.25
C PRO A 572 -0.95 -35.52 13.64
N GLU A 573 -0.12 -34.66 13.03
CA GLU A 573 -0.04 -33.22 13.34
C GLU A 573 -1.26 -32.44 12.84
N VAL A 574 -2.00 -32.96 11.86
CA VAL A 574 -3.20 -32.30 11.32
C VAL A 574 -4.50 -33.00 11.72
N GLN A 575 -4.41 -34.11 12.46
CA GLN A 575 -5.56 -34.93 12.80
C GLN A 575 -6.51 -34.26 13.79
N HIS A 576 -6.03 -33.30 14.58
CA HIS A 576 -6.83 -32.50 15.51
C HIS A 576 -7.33 -31.17 14.90
N LEU A 577 -6.85 -30.80 13.71
CA LEU A 577 -7.15 -29.52 13.05
C LEU A 577 -8.44 -29.54 12.24
N SER A 578 -9.03 -28.38 11.95
CA SER A 578 -10.15 -28.25 11.01
C SER A 578 -9.71 -28.54 9.56
N ALA A 579 -10.67 -28.70 8.64
CA ALA A 579 -10.35 -28.87 7.22
C ALA A 579 -9.65 -27.62 6.63
N GLU A 580 -9.94 -26.42 7.14
CA GLU A 580 -9.31 -25.16 6.74
C GLU A 580 -7.86 -25.09 7.23
N GLU A 581 -7.65 -25.46 8.50
CA GLU A 581 -6.32 -25.48 9.12
C GLU A 581 -5.42 -26.54 8.48
N ALA A 582 -5.96 -27.73 8.21
CA ALA A 582 -5.25 -28.79 7.49
C ALA A 582 -4.91 -28.37 6.04
N MET A 583 -5.85 -27.69 5.36
CA MET A 583 -5.60 -27.11 4.04
C MET A 583 -4.49 -26.06 4.08
N GLY A 584 -4.39 -25.26 5.15
CA GLY A 584 -3.34 -24.26 5.35
C GLY A 584 -1.94 -24.87 5.53
N LYS A 585 -1.85 -26.11 6.00
CA LYS A 585 -0.56 -26.82 6.23
C LYS A 585 -0.03 -27.58 5.02
N LEU A 586 -0.80 -27.74 3.94
CA LEU A 586 -0.31 -28.41 2.73
C LEU A 586 0.91 -27.67 2.16
N THR A 587 1.87 -28.37 1.57
CA THR A 587 2.87 -27.73 0.70
C THR A 587 2.26 -27.53 -0.69
N TRP A 588 2.90 -26.73 -1.55
CA TRP A 588 2.49 -26.60 -2.96
C TRP A 588 2.37 -27.97 -3.65
N LYS A 589 3.35 -28.86 -3.44
CA LYS A 589 3.32 -30.24 -3.94
C LYS A 589 2.10 -31.02 -3.45
N ASN A 590 1.78 -30.94 -2.15
CA ASN A 590 0.63 -31.66 -1.60
C ASN A 590 -0.70 -31.05 -2.10
N LEU A 591 -0.73 -29.73 -2.34
CA LEU A 591 -1.89 -29.04 -2.89
C LEU A 591 -2.13 -29.42 -4.36
N SER A 592 -1.08 -29.46 -5.19
CA SER A 592 -1.20 -29.88 -6.59
C SER A 592 -1.56 -31.36 -6.71
N GLU A 593 -1.05 -32.20 -5.82
CA GLU A 593 -1.40 -33.61 -5.75
C GLU A 593 -2.85 -33.84 -5.30
N LEU A 594 -3.37 -33.04 -4.36
CA LEU A 594 -4.77 -33.06 -3.96
C LEU A 594 -5.69 -32.73 -5.15
N ILE A 595 -5.40 -31.65 -5.88
CA ILE A 595 -6.16 -31.25 -7.07
C ILE A 595 -6.09 -32.34 -8.15
N ALA A 596 -4.92 -32.94 -8.36
CA ALA A 596 -4.75 -34.01 -9.32
C ALA A 596 -5.49 -35.29 -8.93
N ARG A 597 -5.57 -35.61 -7.64
CA ARG A 597 -6.31 -36.78 -7.14
C ARG A 597 -7.81 -36.59 -7.33
N GLU A 598 -8.28 -35.38 -7.09
CA GLU A 598 -9.69 -34.98 -7.13
C GLU A 598 -10.07 -34.34 -8.48
N TRP A 599 -9.37 -34.74 -9.54
CA TRP A 599 -9.43 -34.12 -10.87
C TRP A 599 -10.84 -33.92 -11.46
N PRO A 600 -11.80 -34.86 -11.30
CA PRO A 600 -13.16 -34.66 -11.83
C PRO A 600 -13.82 -33.36 -11.33
N LEU A 601 -13.45 -32.86 -10.16
CA LEU A 601 -13.95 -31.59 -9.64
C LEU A 601 -13.35 -30.38 -10.36
N PHE A 602 -12.13 -30.50 -10.86
CA PHE A 602 -11.32 -29.40 -11.36
C PHE A 602 -11.13 -29.41 -12.89
N GLU A 603 -11.56 -30.46 -13.59
CA GLU A 603 -11.37 -30.61 -15.04
C GLU A 603 -11.96 -29.44 -15.84
N ARG A 604 -13.12 -28.92 -15.42
CA ARG A 604 -13.76 -27.77 -16.08
C ARG A 604 -12.98 -26.47 -15.90
N LEU A 605 -12.22 -26.37 -14.80
CA LEU A 605 -11.44 -25.20 -14.46
C LEU A 605 -10.08 -25.21 -15.15
N PHE A 606 -9.34 -26.32 -15.03
CA PHE A 606 -7.96 -26.41 -15.50
C PHE A 606 -7.80 -27.11 -16.86
N GLY A 607 -8.84 -27.73 -17.41
CA GLY A 607 -8.81 -28.37 -18.72
C GLY A 607 -8.15 -29.74 -18.66
N ASP A 608 -6.93 -29.86 -19.21
CA ASP A 608 -6.20 -31.12 -19.27
C ASP A 608 -5.36 -31.39 -18.01
N LYS A 609 -5.44 -32.63 -17.50
CA LYS A 609 -4.77 -33.05 -16.25
C LYS A 609 -3.25 -33.08 -16.36
N SER A 610 -2.74 -33.51 -17.52
CA SER A 610 -1.30 -33.61 -17.76
C SER A 610 -0.68 -32.22 -17.90
N GLU A 611 -1.40 -31.30 -18.55
CA GLU A 611 -1.01 -29.90 -18.69
C GLU A 611 -0.99 -29.18 -17.33
N PHE A 612 -2.00 -29.40 -16.47
CA PHE A 612 -2.00 -28.85 -15.11
C PHE A 612 -0.81 -29.37 -14.29
N LYS A 613 -0.58 -30.69 -14.27
CA LYS A 613 0.54 -31.28 -13.51
C LYS A 613 1.88 -30.72 -13.97
N LYS A 614 2.12 -30.65 -15.28
CA LYS A 614 3.35 -30.10 -15.85
C LYS A 614 3.62 -28.67 -15.37
N ASN A 615 2.61 -27.80 -15.41
CA ASN A 615 2.75 -26.42 -14.95
C ASN A 615 2.90 -26.32 -13.42
N ALA A 616 2.20 -27.17 -12.66
CA ALA A 616 2.32 -27.19 -11.20
C ALA A 616 3.70 -27.69 -10.73
N ASP A 617 4.30 -28.65 -11.44
CA ASP A 617 5.64 -29.16 -11.15
C ASP A 617 6.70 -28.08 -11.41
N ILE A 618 6.60 -27.34 -12.52
CA ILE A 618 7.48 -26.19 -12.82
C ILE A 618 7.38 -25.13 -11.71
N ILE A 619 6.17 -24.82 -11.24
CA ILE A 619 5.97 -23.82 -10.17
C ILE A 619 6.55 -24.29 -8.81
N ASN A 620 6.60 -25.61 -8.59
CA ASN A 620 7.10 -26.19 -7.35
C ASN A 620 8.62 -26.00 -7.16
N ASP A 621 9.38 -25.72 -8.22
CA ASP A 621 10.84 -25.78 -8.18
C ASP A 621 11.57 -24.66 -7.42
N ARG A 622 10.83 -23.66 -6.90
CA ARG A 622 11.28 -22.58 -5.98
C ARG A 622 12.71 -22.10 -6.19
N PHE A 623 12.89 -21.19 -7.15
CA PHE A 623 14.17 -20.52 -7.38
C PHE A 623 14.59 -19.59 -6.22
N ASP A 624 13.63 -19.11 -5.43
CA ASP A 624 13.82 -18.26 -4.26
C ASP A 624 14.36 -18.99 -3.02
N ALA A 625 14.02 -20.28 -2.84
CA ALA A 625 14.26 -20.97 -1.58
C ALA A 625 15.59 -21.72 -1.50
N HIS A 626 16.27 -21.94 -2.63
CA HIS A 626 17.46 -22.81 -2.67
C HIS A 626 18.62 -22.30 -3.54
N ALA A 627 18.56 -21.05 -4.04
CA ALA A 627 19.59 -20.49 -4.92
C ALA A 627 19.98 -21.45 -6.07
N LYS A 628 18.99 -22.16 -6.62
CA LYS A 628 19.20 -23.02 -7.79
C LYS A 628 19.61 -22.14 -8.97
N PRO A 629 20.62 -22.51 -9.77
CA PRO A 629 20.94 -21.79 -10.99
C PRO A 629 19.75 -21.91 -11.95
N ALA A 630 19.12 -20.78 -12.27
CA ALA A 630 18.00 -20.69 -13.20
C ALA A 630 18.36 -19.69 -14.27
N ASP A 631 18.34 -20.12 -15.54
CA ASP A 631 18.62 -19.25 -16.66
C ASP A 631 17.37 -18.45 -17.09
N GLN A 632 17.52 -17.56 -18.07
CA GLN A 632 16.40 -16.75 -18.56
C GLN A 632 15.27 -17.60 -19.18
N ALA A 633 15.57 -18.78 -19.72
CA ALA A 633 14.58 -19.69 -20.29
C ALA A 633 13.77 -20.39 -19.18
N ASP A 634 14.41 -20.79 -18.09
CA ASP A 634 13.77 -21.35 -16.90
C ASP A 634 12.79 -20.35 -16.27
N ILE A 635 13.20 -19.08 -16.17
CA ILE A 635 12.38 -18.00 -15.61
C ILE A 635 11.20 -17.68 -16.53
N ALA A 636 11.41 -17.63 -17.86
CA ALA A 636 10.33 -17.45 -18.82
C ALA A 636 9.32 -18.61 -18.78
N LEU A 637 9.81 -19.84 -18.61
CA LEU A 637 8.98 -21.04 -18.45
C LEU A 637 8.16 -20.96 -17.15
N TYR A 638 8.79 -20.59 -16.03
CA TYR A 638 8.13 -20.40 -14.73
C TYR A 638 7.05 -19.33 -14.80
N ARG A 639 7.35 -18.18 -15.42
CA ARG A 639 6.41 -17.09 -15.65
C ARG A 639 5.21 -17.55 -16.47
N ARG A 640 5.45 -18.33 -17.54
CA ARG A 640 4.38 -18.89 -18.38
C ARG A 640 3.50 -19.86 -17.59
N SER A 641 4.09 -20.72 -16.76
CA SER A 641 3.34 -21.65 -15.92
C SER A 641 2.50 -20.94 -14.85
N LEU A 642 3.01 -19.87 -14.24
CA LEU A 642 2.22 -19.02 -13.34
C LEU A 642 1.04 -18.39 -14.07
N SER A 643 1.27 -17.78 -15.23
CA SER A 643 0.21 -17.17 -16.04
C SER A 643 -0.88 -18.17 -16.45
N PHE A 644 -0.51 -19.42 -16.77
CA PHE A 644 -1.48 -20.49 -17.07
C PHE A 644 -2.42 -20.73 -15.89
N ILE A 645 -1.91 -20.88 -14.67
CA ILE A 645 -2.75 -21.11 -13.49
C ILE A 645 -3.57 -19.85 -13.14
N GLU A 646 -2.99 -18.66 -13.24
CA GLU A 646 -3.68 -17.39 -12.98
C GLU A 646 -4.89 -17.19 -13.90
N GLU A 647 -4.71 -17.40 -15.20
CA GLU A 647 -5.78 -17.27 -16.19
C GLU A 647 -6.92 -18.26 -15.89
N ARG A 648 -6.60 -19.49 -15.52
CA ARG A 648 -7.60 -20.52 -15.20
C ARG A 648 -8.37 -20.18 -13.92
N ILE A 649 -7.68 -19.75 -12.88
CA ILE A 649 -8.30 -19.33 -11.61
C ILE A 649 -9.18 -18.08 -11.79
N SER A 650 -8.80 -17.17 -12.69
CA SER A 650 -9.59 -15.95 -12.95
C SER A 650 -10.99 -16.22 -13.51
N LYS A 651 -11.23 -17.42 -14.08
CA LYS A 651 -12.53 -17.83 -14.65
C LYS A 651 -13.59 -18.18 -13.57
N ILE A 652 -13.21 -18.14 -12.29
CA ILE A 652 -14.14 -18.35 -11.15
C ILE A 652 -14.72 -17.01 -10.64
N TYR A 653 -14.29 -15.88 -11.20
CA TYR A 653 -14.82 -14.55 -10.87
C TYR A 653 -15.93 -14.09 -11.81
#